data_AF-A0A4R0SV88-F1
#
_entry.id   AF-A0A4R0SV88-F1
#
_cell.length_a   1.000
_cell.length_b   1.000
_cell.length_c   1.000
_cell.angle_alpha   90.00
_cell.angle_beta   90.00
_cell.angle_gamma   90.00
#
_symmetry.space_group_name_H-M   'P 1'
#
loop_
_entity.id
_entity.type
_entity.pdbx_description
1 polymer ?
#
loop_
_entity_poly.entity_id
_entity_poly.type
_entity_poly.pdbx_seq_one_letter_code
_entity_poly.pdbx_strand_id
1 'polypeptide(L)'
;MVVEANRPRLIELIVSVVLGVGAVIAVMIRYTSDISYASIQSFCSQALDSVANNGPLAPFIVVVALAFVIYRCIPSVSAGNMRSYIVSGICALLLSLTLIVPGQWSEGQESSTGYPWYSNGIIAFDSPVYCVVFLLQWLTVSAVLFVVFCHLFAIDSYNSRMVRLEKDAKFSVKTRLDSFISSLDLKPRHVLTYSVILFICWIPILVINGPVIIPMDTMVQLIQMRGFRVWDPMMMTYLDGYTLSDHNPFFDSFIYGAFDRIGLMLGHEMWGFVLYIWGQAFIGAFSLVLMLAWINSRIHLNSKIMLFFMGFVAFVPSFSSYLTVIMKDSTWIPFFTVWMVLYFELVYRLKNKKKIRWEFVFLLIVVSVLAGLMKKTSIYVTTPSLFLLIIFCRDKIKIAASAVVPALIAIILIPSVVFPIMKIAPGGSQEMLGLPMQQIAKVLLEHEGDISQKDLHVISEVMDTEKAKNSWKPSTEDPVKQSFRTGVSRSGIISFIMVWLKLFFRYPAEYFAAVPFLRNAFLIGPTYYTNGSLKCGWEPNGGYAILSNVPDCSYSWAQEHVSNPLMNVLNRIPPFSLIGAEGLFTAWIPLLSLGFCVYKRNWNNLLLYLPVLFMAVFQLLLPAHQVRYSLGFLFSFALVAVIPWISMNVGTVLAVSTPSTNGTNDICPGKKD
;
A
#
# COMPACT_ATOMS: atom_id res chain seq x y z
N MET A 1 28.09 22.60 -14.33
CA MET A 1 27.59 22.89 -15.69
C MET A 1 26.27 22.16 -15.85
N VAL A 2 25.16 22.89 -15.93
CA VAL A 2 23.96 22.39 -16.63
C VAL A 2 24.46 21.74 -17.92
N VAL A 3 23.99 20.53 -18.24
CA VAL A 3 24.24 19.83 -19.51
C VAL A 3 24.44 20.89 -20.58
N GLU A 4 25.70 21.07 -21.00
CA GLU A 4 26.04 22.06 -22.01
C GLU A 4 25.14 21.76 -23.19
N ALA A 5 24.41 22.79 -23.62
CA ALA A 5 23.39 22.70 -24.65
C ALA A 5 24.03 22.24 -25.96
N ASN A 6 24.17 20.92 -26.13
CA ASN A 6 24.26 20.33 -27.45
C ASN A 6 22.98 20.76 -28.17
N ARG A 7 23.16 21.42 -29.32
CA ARG A 7 22.07 21.84 -30.20
C ARG A 7 21.00 20.74 -30.30
N PRO A 8 19.70 21.08 -30.31
CA PRO A 8 18.63 20.09 -30.54
C PRO A 8 18.99 19.23 -31.75
N ARG A 9 19.28 17.94 -31.54
CA ARG A 9 19.39 17.04 -32.68
C ARG A 9 17.96 16.83 -33.16
N LEU A 10 17.69 17.15 -34.42
CA LEU A 10 16.37 16.99 -35.06
C LEU A 10 15.75 15.62 -34.75
N ILE A 11 16.58 14.58 -34.67
CA ILE A 11 16.22 13.21 -34.29
C ILE A 11 15.59 13.13 -32.88
N GLU A 12 16.14 13.83 -31.88
CA GLU A 12 15.63 13.81 -30.50
C GLU A 12 14.26 14.47 -30.40
N LEU A 13 14.06 15.57 -31.15
CA LEU A 13 12.76 16.22 -31.27
C LEU A 13 11.74 15.31 -31.95
N ILE A 14 12.11 14.67 -33.06
CA ILE A 14 11.25 13.71 -33.78
C ILE A 14 10.86 12.55 -32.86
N VAL A 15 11.83 11.92 -32.18
CA VAL A 15 11.57 10.82 -31.24
C VAL A 15 10.64 11.25 -30.11
N SER A 16 10.82 12.46 -29.58
CA SER A 16 9.97 12.98 -28.49
C SER A 16 8.54 13.23 -28.92
N VAL A 17 8.35 13.80 -30.12
CA VAL A 17 7.01 14.01 -30.70
C VAL A 17 6.36 12.68 -31.01
N VAL A 18 7.09 11.72 -31.60
CA VAL A 18 6.56 10.38 -31.91
C VAL A 18 6.13 9.64 -30.64
N LEU A 19 6.97 9.65 -29.59
CA LEU A 19 6.62 9.01 -28.32
C LEU A 19 5.47 9.73 -27.60
N GLY A 20 5.44 11.07 -27.62
CA GLY A 20 4.36 11.87 -27.04
C GLY A 20 3.02 11.63 -27.73
N VAL A 21 3.01 11.65 -29.07
CA VAL A 21 1.83 11.35 -29.89
C VAL A 21 1.38 9.90 -29.67
N GLY A 22 2.32 8.94 -29.74
CA GLY A 22 2.03 7.53 -29.50
C GLY A 22 1.43 7.29 -28.12
N ALA A 23 1.96 7.93 -27.08
CA ALA A 23 1.46 7.77 -25.70
C ALA A 23 0.05 8.34 -25.52
N VAL A 24 -0.25 9.49 -26.12
CA VAL A 24 -1.61 10.05 -26.06
C VAL A 24 -2.58 9.21 -26.87
N ILE A 25 -2.22 8.77 -28.07
CA ILE A 25 -3.06 7.86 -28.87
C ILE A 25 -3.31 6.57 -28.07
N ALA A 26 -2.26 5.95 -27.54
CA ALA A 26 -2.35 4.77 -26.70
C ALA A 26 -3.34 4.96 -25.54
N VAL A 27 -3.22 6.02 -24.75
CA VAL A 27 -4.06 6.26 -23.57
C VAL A 27 -5.48 6.71 -23.92
N MET A 28 -5.67 7.36 -25.07
CA MET A 28 -6.97 7.90 -25.49
C MET A 28 -7.82 6.90 -26.28
N ILE A 29 -7.27 5.78 -26.75
CA ILE A 29 -8.05 4.75 -27.46
C ILE A 29 -9.15 4.23 -26.53
N ARG A 30 -10.42 4.45 -26.93
CA ARG A 30 -11.59 3.97 -26.20
C ARG A 30 -11.93 2.55 -26.63
N TYR A 31 -11.92 1.60 -25.71
CA TYR A 31 -12.55 0.30 -25.94
C TYR A 31 -14.04 0.57 -26.22
N THR A 32 -14.65 0.10 -27.32
CA THR A 32 -16.08 0.42 -27.61
C THR A 32 -16.86 -0.79 -28.14
N SER A 33 -16.24 -1.72 -28.87
CA SER A 33 -16.68 -3.12 -29.13
C SER A 33 -15.67 -3.85 -30.04
N ASP A 34 -15.71 -5.18 -30.16
CA ASP A 34 -14.85 -5.93 -31.11
C ASP A 34 -15.08 -5.54 -32.58
N ILE A 35 -16.34 -5.30 -32.97
CA ILE A 35 -16.76 -4.90 -34.33
C ILE A 35 -16.11 -3.57 -34.75
N SER A 36 -15.85 -2.75 -33.75
CA SER A 36 -15.38 -1.38 -33.82
C SER A 36 -13.88 -1.27 -34.19
N TYR A 37 -13.16 -2.39 -34.20
CA TYR A 37 -11.73 -2.50 -34.48
C TYR A 37 -11.37 -3.54 -35.55
N ALA A 38 -12.36 -4.01 -36.32
CA ALA A 38 -12.18 -5.07 -37.31
C ALA A 38 -11.19 -4.73 -38.47
N SER A 39 -10.73 -3.47 -38.56
CA SER A 39 -9.74 -3.02 -39.55
C SER A 39 -8.85 -1.87 -39.02
N ILE A 40 -7.68 -1.68 -39.63
CA ILE A 40 -6.78 -0.53 -39.36
C ILE A 40 -7.52 0.80 -39.56
N GLN A 41 -8.42 0.86 -40.55
CA GLN A 41 -9.19 2.06 -40.84
C GLN A 41 -10.19 2.38 -39.71
N SER A 42 -10.87 1.37 -39.16
CA SER A 42 -11.73 1.53 -37.99
C SER A 42 -10.95 1.93 -36.73
N PHE A 43 -9.75 1.36 -36.51
CA PHE A 43 -8.86 1.74 -35.41
C PHE A 43 -8.45 3.22 -35.47
N CYS A 44 -8.03 3.70 -36.65
CA CYS A 44 -7.69 5.11 -36.86
C CYS A 44 -8.90 6.03 -36.66
N SER A 45 -10.10 5.60 -37.08
CA SER A 45 -11.34 6.35 -36.87
C SER A 45 -11.67 6.52 -35.38
N GLN A 46 -11.47 5.47 -34.56
CA GLN A 46 -11.72 5.54 -33.13
C GLN A 46 -10.74 6.43 -32.37
N ALA A 47 -9.46 6.38 -32.75
CA ALA A 47 -8.46 7.28 -32.21
C ALA A 47 -8.84 8.75 -32.47
N LEU A 48 -9.39 9.04 -33.66
CA LEU A 48 -9.90 10.36 -34.02
C LEU A 48 -11.20 10.72 -33.28
N ASP A 49 -12.13 9.78 -33.11
CA ASP A 49 -13.38 9.98 -32.36
C ASP A 49 -13.16 10.26 -30.86
N SER A 50 -12.13 9.66 -30.26
CA SER A 50 -11.77 9.96 -28.87
C SER A 50 -11.19 11.37 -28.72
N VAL A 51 -10.43 11.83 -29.70
CA VAL A 51 -9.94 13.23 -29.79
C VAL A 51 -11.11 14.19 -30.03
N ALA A 52 -12.10 13.81 -30.83
CA ALA A 52 -13.31 14.60 -31.06
C ALA A 52 -14.17 14.76 -29.79
N ASN A 53 -14.34 13.69 -29.00
CA ASN A 53 -15.14 13.71 -27.78
C ASN A 53 -14.48 14.44 -26.60
N ASN A 54 -13.16 14.36 -26.46
CA ASN A 54 -12.42 15.05 -25.40
C ASN A 54 -12.07 16.51 -25.77
N GLY A 55 -12.41 16.92 -27.01
CA GLY A 55 -12.00 18.18 -27.61
C GLY A 55 -10.53 18.17 -28.04
N PRO A 56 -10.17 18.68 -29.24
CA PRO A 56 -8.81 18.57 -29.78
C PRO A 56 -7.73 19.26 -28.92
N LEU A 57 -8.12 20.22 -28.09
CA LEU A 57 -7.22 20.99 -27.23
C LEU A 57 -6.59 20.12 -26.13
N ALA A 58 -7.34 19.23 -25.48
CA ALA A 58 -6.86 18.46 -24.34
C ALA A 58 -5.80 17.40 -24.73
N PRO A 59 -6.03 16.54 -25.74
CA PRO A 59 -5.01 15.62 -26.26
C PRO A 59 -3.78 16.37 -26.78
N PHE A 60 -3.96 17.51 -27.48
CA PHE A 60 -2.85 18.31 -27.97
C PHE A 60 -1.97 18.84 -26.84
N ILE A 61 -2.55 19.39 -25.77
CA ILE A 61 -1.81 19.86 -24.59
C ILE A 61 -1.02 18.71 -23.95
N VAL A 62 -1.62 17.52 -23.83
CA VAL A 62 -0.93 16.35 -23.25
C VAL A 62 0.19 15.86 -24.15
N VAL A 63 0.00 15.82 -25.48
CA VAL A 63 1.05 15.46 -26.45
C VAL A 63 2.23 16.41 -26.34
N VAL A 64 1.97 17.72 -26.35
CA VAL A 64 3.01 18.75 -26.28
C VAL A 64 3.75 18.66 -24.94
N ALA A 65 3.04 18.47 -23.83
CA ALA A 65 3.64 18.31 -22.51
C ALA A 65 4.51 17.05 -22.41
N LEU A 66 4.01 15.90 -22.87
CA LEU A 66 4.76 14.64 -22.87
C LEU A 66 5.97 14.71 -23.80
N ALA A 67 5.80 15.22 -25.03
CA ALA A 67 6.90 15.40 -25.97
C ALA A 67 7.96 16.34 -25.39
N PHE A 68 7.57 17.43 -24.72
CA PHE A 68 8.51 18.32 -24.05
C PHE A 68 9.27 17.62 -22.91
N VAL A 69 8.58 16.85 -22.06
CA VAL A 69 9.22 16.09 -20.97
C VAL A 69 10.20 15.06 -21.52
N ILE A 70 9.78 14.27 -22.52
CA ILE A 70 10.62 13.26 -23.16
C ILE A 70 11.84 13.92 -23.79
N TYR A 71 11.66 15.03 -24.51
CA TYR A 71 12.74 15.79 -25.12
C TYR A 71 13.78 16.26 -24.10
N ARG A 72 13.33 16.73 -22.93
CA ARG A 72 14.21 17.12 -21.81
C ARG A 72 14.97 15.93 -21.21
N CYS A 73 14.39 14.73 -21.25
CA CYS A 73 14.95 13.53 -20.64
C CYS A 73 15.87 12.71 -21.57
N ILE A 74 15.70 12.79 -22.89
CA ILE A 74 16.48 12.02 -23.88
C ILE A 74 18.01 12.15 -23.72
N PRO A 75 18.58 13.35 -23.47
CA PRO A 75 20.03 13.47 -23.26
C PRO A 75 20.56 12.64 -22.08
N SER A 76 19.71 12.32 -21.10
CA SER A 76 20.09 11.45 -19.98
C SER A 76 20.08 9.98 -20.34
N VAL A 77 19.28 9.59 -21.34
CA VAL A 77 19.29 8.25 -21.90
C VAL A 77 20.62 8.01 -22.61
N SER A 78 21.09 8.95 -23.44
CA SER A 78 22.37 8.78 -24.16
C SER A 78 23.60 8.73 -23.25
N ALA A 79 23.51 9.29 -22.05
CA ALA A 79 24.58 9.27 -21.04
C ALA A 79 24.49 8.06 -20.07
N GLY A 80 23.49 7.20 -20.22
CA GLY A 80 23.26 6.05 -19.36
C GLY A 80 24.28 4.92 -19.56
N ASN A 81 24.29 3.96 -18.63
CA ASN A 81 25.05 2.72 -18.76
C ASN A 81 24.11 1.51 -18.92
N MET A 82 24.66 0.35 -19.30
CA MET A 82 23.88 -0.88 -19.51
C MET A 82 22.99 -1.21 -18.32
N ARG A 83 23.48 -0.97 -17.10
CA ARG A 83 22.71 -1.24 -15.89
C ARG A 83 21.52 -0.31 -15.72
N SER A 84 21.69 1.00 -15.92
CA SER A 84 20.55 1.92 -15.89
C SER A 84 19.52 1.53 -16.93
N TYR A 85 19.93 1.06 -18.11
CA TYR A 85 18.98 0.59 -19.13
C TYR A 85 18.22 -0.66 -18.68
N ILE A 86 18.91 -1.69 -18.17
CA ILE A 86 18.25 -2.92 -17.70
C ILE A 86 17.26 -2.60 -16.57
N VAL A 87 17.68 -1.83 -15.56
CA VAL A 87 16.83 -1.50 -14.43
C VAL A 87 15.65 -0.63 -14.86
N SER A 88 15.88 0.42 -15.66
CA SER A 88 14.82 1.27 -16.20
C SER A 88 13.84 0.46 -17.05
N GLY A 89 14.32 -0.48 -17.86
CA GLY A 89 13.49 -1.33 -18.71
C GLY A 89 12.56 -2.22 -17.87
N ILE A 90 13.10 -2.90 -16.87
CA ILE A 90 12.31 -3.75 -15.96
C ILE A 90 11.28 -2.91 -15.20
N CYS A 91 11.69 -1.79 -14.58
CA CYS A 91 10.77 -0.92 -13.84
C CYS A 91 9.67 -0.36 -14.77
N ALA A 92 10.04 0.06 -15.98
CA ALA A 92 9.10 0.63 -16.95
C ALA A 92 8.05 -0.39 -17.40
N LEU A 93 8.48 -1.60 -17.77
CA LEU A 93 7.59 -2.69 -18.19
C LEU A 93 6.62 -3.13 -17.09
N LEU A 94 7.07 -3.18 -15.84
CA LEU A 94 6.21 -3.54 -14.71
C LEU A 94 5.22 -2.42 -14.36
N LEU A 95 5.67 -1.16 -14.32
CA LEU A 95 4.82 -0.04 -13.93
C LEU A 95 3.83 0.38 -15.02
N SER A 96 4.15 0.19 -16.30
CA SER A 96 3.19 0.43 -17.38
C SER A 96 1.96 -0.48 -17.29
N LEU A 97 2.08 -1.70 -16.74
CA LEU A 97 0.92 -2.58 -16.51
C LEU A 97 -0.10 -1.95 -15.56
N THR A 98 0.34 -1.12 -14.62
CA THR A 98 -0.53 -0.41 -13.66
C THR A 98 -1.34 0.74 -14.29
N LEU A 99 -1.04 1.10 -15.54
CA LEU A 99 -1.68 2.20 -16.28
C LEU A 99 -2.61 1.71 -17.40
N ILE A 100 -2.37 0.51 -17.94
CA ILE A 100 -2.83 0.08 -19.28
C ILE A 100 -3.82 -1.09 -19.24
N VAL A 101 -4.08 -1.67 -18.06
CA VAL A 101 -5.13 -2.70 -17.94
C VAL A 101 -6.43 -2.07 -17.43
N PRO A 102 -7.34 -1.65 -18.32
CA PRO A 102 -8.75 -1.53 -17.95
C PRO A 102 -9.57 -2.44 -18.86
N GLY A 103 -9.58 -3.73 -18.55
CA GLY A 103 -10.48 -4.66 -19.20
C GLY A 103 -11.69 -4.96 -18.32
N GLN A 104 -12.86 -5.16 -18.94
CA GLN A 104 -14.07 -5.59 -18.26
C GLN A 104 -13.86 -6.89 -17.49
N TRP A 105 -13.95 -6.83 -16.17
CA TRP A 105 -14.39 -7.94 -15.33
C TRP A 105 -15.51 -7.38 -14.47
N SER A 106 -16.71 -7.33 -15.05
CA SER A 106 -17.93 -6.69 -14.54
C SER A 106 -18.34 -7.18 -13.15
N GLU A 107 -19.01 -6.27 -12.43
CA GLU A 107 -19.72 -6.44 -11.15
C GLU A 107 -18.91 -6.27 -9.85
N GLY A 108 -18.97 -5.04 -9.33
CA GLY A 108 -18.69 -4.75 -7.93
C GLY A 108 -17.66 -3.64 -7.68
N GLN A 109 -17.38 -2.79 -8.65
CA GLN A 109 -16.86 -1.47 -8.30
C GLN A 109 -17.99 -0.71 -7.60
N GLU A 110 -17.86 -0.54 -6.28
CA GLU A 110 -18.54 0.54 -5.57
C GLU A 110 -18.34 1.84 -6.37
N SER A 111 -19.34 2.72 -6.33
CA SER A 111 -19.55 3.92 -7.16
C SER A 111 -18.42 4.97 -7.17
N SER A 112 -17.23 4.64 -6.67
CA SER A 112 -16.02 5.45 -6.70
C SER A 112 -15.07 5.06 -7.83
N THR A 113 -15.54 4.88 -9.07
CA THR A 113 -14.64 4.78 -10.22
C THR A 113 -13.99 6.14 -10.48
N GLY A 114 -12.88 6.34 -9.76
CA GLY A 114 -11.90 7.39 -9.95
C GLY A 114 -11.11 7.17 -11.24
N TYR A 115 -10.61 8.30 -11.76
CA TYR A 115 -9.91 8.51 -13.03
C TYR A 115 -10.74 8.52 -14.34
N PRO A 116 -10.73 9.63 -15.09
CA PRO A 116 -11.57 9.85 -16.28
C PRO A 116 -11.24 9.00 -17.52
N TRP A 117 -10.18 8.18 -17.51
CA TRP A 117 -9.75 7.43 -18.70
C TRP A 117 -10.33 6.03 -18.79
N TYR A 118 -10.92 5.50 -17.72
CA TYR A 118 -11.37 4.11 -17.64
C TYR A 118 -12.83 3.89 -18.03
N SER A 119 -13.51 4.92 -18.55
CA SER A 119 -14.91 4.79 -18.94
C SER A 119 -15.07 4.10 -20.31
N ASN A 120 -15.65 2.91 -20.25
CA ASN A 120 -16.55 2.31 -21.23
C ASN A 120 -16.02 2.07 -22.63
N GLY A 121 -15.44 0.88 -22.77
CA GLY A 121 -16.13 -0.13 -23.58
C GLY A 121 -15.41 -1.46 -23.66
N ILE A 122 -15.96 -2.32 -24.50
CA ILE A 122 -15.98 -3.76 -24.27
C ILE A 122 -15.17 -4.43 -25.38
N ILE A 123 -13.88 -4.68 -25.16
CA ILE A 123 -13.15 -5.64 -25.98
C ILE A 123 -12.94 -6.87 -25.11
N ALA A 124 -13.36 -8.04 -25.58
CA ALA A 124 -13.16 -9.28 -24.87
C ALA A 124 -11.64 -9.57 -24.79
N PHE A 125 -11.16 -10.02 -23.63
CA PHE A 125 -9.72 -10.25 -23.38
C PHE A 125 -9.09 -11.25 -24.35
N ASP A 126 -9.90 -12.16 -24.88
CA ASP A 126 -9.54 -13.20 -25.85
C ASP A 126 -9.53 -12.69 -27.31
N SER A 127 -9.93 -11.44 -27.56
CA SER A 127 -9.91 -10.84 -28.88
C SER A 127 -8.47 -10.54 -29.36
N PRO A 128 -8.09 -10.92 -30.59
CA PRO A 128 -6.82 -10.52 -31.19
C PRO A 128 -6.60 -9.01 -31.21
N VAL A 129 -7.69 -8.24 -31.32
CA VAL A 129 -7.66 -6.78 -31.27
C VAL A 129 -7.22 -6.29 -29.89
N TYR A 130 -7.78 -6.86 -28.81
CA TYR A 130 -7.40 -6.50 -27.44
C TYR A 130 -5.89 -6.66 -27.25
N CYS A 131 -5.34 -7.81 -27.67
CA CYS A 131 -3.92 -8.10 -27.59
C CYS A 131 -3.06 -7.06 -28.33
N VAL A 132 -3.44 -6.67 -29.55
CA VAL A 132 -2.68 -5.67 -30.33
C VAL A 132 -2.73 -4.29 -29.67
N VAL A 133 -3.92 -3.84 -29.24
CA VAL A 133 -4.10 -2.54 -28.58
C VAL A 133 -3.35 -2.51 -27.25
N PHE A 134 -3.48 -3.57 -26.45
CA PHE A 134 -2.76 -3.73 -25.19
C PHE A 134 -1.25 -3.69 -25.39
N LEU A 135 -0.71 -4.47 -26.34
CA LEU A 135 0.74 -4.49 -26.61
C LEU A 135 1.24 -3.12 -27.08
N LEU A 136 0.50 -2.44 -27.95
CA LEU A 136 0.83 -1.09 -28.42
C LEU A 136 0.90 -0.11 -27.25
N GLN A 137 -0.14 -0.08 -26.42
CA GLN A 137 -0.19 0.78 -25.24
C GLN A 137 0.94 0.44 -24.27
N TRP A 138 1.10 -0.85 -23.95
CA TRP A 138 2.09 -1.34 -23.00
C TRP A 138 3.50 -0.94 -23.39
N LEU A 139 3.89 -1.18 -24.65
CA LEU A 139 5.21 -0.83 -25.16
C LEU A 139 5.41 0.69 -25.21
N THR A 140 4.39 1.46 -25.59
CA THR A 140 4.51 2.91 -25.72
C THR A 140 4.66 3.59 -24.37
N VAL A 141 3.82 3.24 -23.39
CA VAL A 141 3.94 3.76 -22.03
C VAL A 141 5.24 3.29 -21.38
N SER A 142 5.64 2.03 -21.61
CA SER A 142 6.94 1.52 -21.17
C SER A 142 8.10 2.35 -21.73
N ALA A 143 8.05 2.74 -23.01
CA ALA A 143 9.09 3.56 -23.63
C ALA A 143 9.17 4.95 -22.98
N VAL A 144 8.03 5.59 -22.68
CA VAL A 144 8.01 6.88 -21.99
C VAL A 144 8.59 6.75 -20.58
N LEU A 145 8.15 5.74 -19.81
CA LEU A 145 8.64 5.50 -18.45
C LEU A 145 10.14 5.15 -18.43
N PHE A 146 10.61 4.40 -19.42
CA PHE A 146 12.03 4.09 -19.59
C PHE A 146 12.88 5.36 -19.69
N VAL A 147 12.45 6.32 -20.51
CA VAL A 147 13.14 7.60 -20.68
C VAL A 147 13.16 8.39 -19.36
N VAL A 148 12.02 8.45 -18.66
CA VAL A 148 11.91 9.11 -17.35
C VAL A 148 12.83 8.47 -16.32
N PHE A 149 12.87 7.14 -16.22
CA PHE A 149 13.70 6.45 -15.22
C PHE A 149 15.19 6.57 -15.50
N CYS A 150 15.60 6.53 -16.78
CA CYS A 150 16.98 6.84 -17.15
C CYS A 150 17.37 8.25 -16.70
N HIS A 151 16.47 9.23 -16.87
CA HIS A 151 16.69 10.60 -16.40
C HIS A 151 16.81 10.69 -14.87
N LEU A 152 15.94 10.00 -14.12
CA LEU A 152 16.02 9.94 -12.66
C LEU A 152 17.35 9.35 -12.17
N PHE A 153 17.83 8.26 -12.78
CA PHE A 153 19.14 7.68 -12.45
C PHE A 153 20.30 8.61 -12.81
N ALA A 154 20.21 9.33 -13.94
CA ALA A 154 21.22 10.32 -14.33
C ALA A 154 21.28 11.49 -13.34
N ILE A 155 20.14 12.01 -12.89
CA ILE A 155 20.06 13.08 -11.87
C ILE A 155 20.71 12.63 -10.56
N ASP A 156 20.39 11.42 -10.07
CA ASP A 156 20.97 10.92 -8.83
C ASP A 156 22.49 10.71 -8.92
N SER A 157 22.97 10.20 -10.06
CA SER A 157 24.40 10.05 -10.35
C SER A 157 25.12 11.41 -10.38
N TYR A 158 24.51 12.40 -11.05
CA TYR A 158 25.03 13.77 -11.12
C TYR A 158 25.08 14.43 -9.73
N ASN A 159 23.98 14.39 -8.97
CA ASN A 159 23.91 14.97 -7.63
C ASN A 159 24.92 14.30 -6.68
N SER A 160 25.07 12.97 -6.77
CA SER A 160 26.07 12.22 -5.98
C SER A 160 27.51 12.61 -6.33
N ARG A 161 27.76 13.10 -7.55
CA ARG A 161 29.06 13.63 -7.97
C ARG A 161 29.26 15.08 -7.54
N MET A 162 28.24 15.92 -7.68
CA MET A 162 28.28 17.33 -7.26
C MET A 162 28.43 17.48 -5.74
N VAL A 163 27.69 16.72 -4.93
CA VAL A 163 27.83 16.72 -3.47
C VAL A 163 29.24 16.31 -3.03
N ARG A 164 29.92 15.44 -3.80
CA ARG A 164 31.34 15.11 -3.57
C ARG A 164 32.25 16.30 -3.85
N LEU A 165 32.00 17.06 -4.92
CA LEU A 165 32.80 18.22 -5.31
C LEU A 165 32.51 19.46 -4.45
N GLU A 166 31.27 19.66 -3.99
CA GLU A 166 30.89 20.76 -3.07
C GLU A 166 31.44 20.57 -1.66
N LYS A 167 31.68 19.34 -1.21
CA LYS A 167 32.43 19.10 0.03
C LYS A 167 33.84 19.70 -0.02
N ASP A 168 34.38 19.91 -1.22
CA ASP A 168 35.70 20.49 -1.45
C ASP A 168 35.65 22.01 -1.74
N ALA A 169 34.47 22.60 -1.93
CA ALA A 169 34.30 24.02 -2.27
C ALA A 169 33.39 24.74 -1.25
N LYS A 170 33.97 25.67 -0.47
CA LYS A 170 33.21 26.53 0.46
C LYS A 170 32.56 27.69 -0.28
N PHE A 171 31.28 27.56 -0.66
CA PHE A 171 30.44 28.75 -0.85
C PHE A 171 28.95 28.44 -0.66
N SER A 172 28.25 29.28 0.10
CA SER A 172 26.80 29.26 0.23
C SER A 172 26.29 30.67 0.47
N VAL A 173 25.39 31.14 -0.40
CA VAL A 173 24.62 32.37 -0.19
C VAL A 173 23.27 31.95 0.40
N LYS A 174 23.01 32.32 1.65
CA LYS A 174 21.75 32.02 2.34
C LYS A 174 20.68 33.05 2.01
N THR A 175 19.50 32.60 1.58
CA THR A 175 18.30 33.45 1.48
C THR A 175 17.48 33.40 2.78
N ARG A 176 16.53 34.33 2.98
CA ARG A 176 15.57 34.27 4.10
C ARG A 176 14.75 32.98 4.10
N LEU A 177 14.38 32.47 2.91
CA LEU A 177 13.69 31.19 2.79
C LEU A 177 14.57 30.02 3.27
N ASP A 178 15.87 30.06 2.98
CA ASP A 178 16.82 29.05 3.49
C ASP A 178 16.97 29.13 5.02
N SER A 179 16.77 30.29 5.64
CA SER A 179 16.77 30.42 7.11
C SER A 179 15.57 29.75 7.78
N PHE A 180 14.39 29.82 7.17
CA PHE A 180 13.19 29.12 7.63
C PHE A 180 13.23 27.61 7.31
N ILE A 181 13.75 27.24 6.14
CA ILE A 181 13.90 25.82 5.76
C ILE A 181 14.98 25.14 6.63
N SER A 182 16.06 25.86 6.97
CA SER A 182 17.12 25.33 7.85
C SER A 182 16.73 25.28 9.33
N SER A 183 15.64 25.94 9.75
CA SER A 183 15.12 25.82 11.12
C SER A 183 14.25 24.56 11.32
N LEU A 184 13.93 23.82 10.25
CA LEU A 184 13.19 22.56 10.31
C LEU A 184 14.06 21.43 10.88
N ASP A 185 14.21 21.41 12.21
CA ASP A 185 15.02 20.44 12.96
C ASP A 185 14.15 19.26 13.41
N LEU A 186 13.79 18.36 12.49
CA LEU A 186 13.07 17.10 12.77
C LEU A 186 13.96 16.11 13.53
N LYS A 187 14.39 16.49 14.73
CA LYS A 187 15.09 15.64 15.70
C LYS A 187 14.08 14.95 16.62
N PRO A 188 14.46 13.81 17.23
CA PRO A 188 13.59 13.10 18.18
C PRO A 188 12.98 13.99 19.28
N ARG A 189 13.73 14.99 19.77
CA ARG A 189 13.28 15.94 20.80
C ARG A 189 12.13 16.87 20.35
N HIS A 190 11.94 17.06 19.05
CA HIS A 190 10.90 17.95 18.51
C HIS A 190 9.72 17.17 17.91
N VAL A 191 9.73 15.83 17.97
CA VAL A 191 8.67 15.00 17.39
C VAL A 191 7.30 15.47 17.87
N LEU A 192 7.11 15.64 19.18
CA LEU A 192 5.84 16.09 19.74
C LEU A 192 5.37 17.43 19.17
N THR A 193 6.27 18.42 19.05
CA THR A 193 5.94 19.74 18.49
C THR A 193 5.48 19.63 17.05
N TYR A 194 6.20 18.87 16.21
CA TYR A 194 5.80 18.67 14.82
C TYR A 194 4.55 17.79 14.68
N SER A 195 4.27 16.88 15.62
CA SER A 195 3.02 16.13 15.68
C SER A 195 1.83 17.05 15.95
N VAL A 196 1.97 18.01 16.87
CA VAL A 196 0.93 19.03 17.12
C VAL A 196 0.72 19.88 15.87
N ILE A 197 1.78 20.32 15.19
CA ILE A 197 1.66 21.09 13.94
C ILE A 197 0.94 20.27 12.86
N LEU A 198 1.34 19.02 12.66
CA LEU A 198 0.71 18.13 11.68
C LEU A 198 -0.76 17.87 12.01
N PHE A 199 -1.07 17.64 13.28
CA PHE A 199 -2.43 17.46 13.76
C PHE A 199 -3.29 18.70 13.50
N ILE A 200 -2.77 19.91 13.75
CA ILE A 200 -3.47 21.17 13.44
C ILE A 200 -3.77 21.26 11.95
N CYS A 201 -2.83 20.87 11.08
CA CYS A 201 -3.06 20.82 9.63
C CYS A 201 -4.19 19.85 9.23
N TRP A 202 -4.45 18.82 10.03
CA TRP A 202 -5.49 17.83 9.78
C TRP A 202 -6.87 18.20 10.33
N ILE A 203 -6.97 19.17 11.25
CA ILE A 203 -8.25 19.65 11.82
C ILE A 203 -9.28 19.99 10.73
N PRO A 204 -8.94 20.70 9.63
CA PRO A 204 -9.92 20.97 8.57
C PRO A 204 -10.56 19.71 8.00
N ILE A 205 -9.78 18.66 7.73
CA ILE A 205 -10.30 17.38 7.23
C ILE A 205 -11.13 16.67 8.31
N LEU A 206 -10.65 16.64 9.56
CA LEU A 206 -11.37 16.06 10.70
C LEU A 206 -12.76 16.69 10.88
N VAL A 207 -12.89 18.00 10.67
CA VAL A 207 -14.16 18.72 10.82
C VAL A 207 -15.09 18.47 9.64
N ILE A 208 -14.62 18.57 8.39
CA ILE A 208 -15.50 18.42 7.21
C ILE A 208 -15.95 16.98 6.97
N ASN A 209 -15.16 15.99 7.39
CA ASN A 209 -15.52 14.57 7.31
C ASN A 209 -16.57 14.17 8.36
N GLY A 210 -17.14 15.13 9.10
CA GLY A 210 -18.14 14.90 10.12
C GLY A 210 -17.53 14.55 11.48
N PRO A 211 -18.30 14.63 12.57
CA PRO A 211 -17.82 14.35 13.92
C PRO A 211 -17.34 12.91 14.12
N VAL A 212 -17.84 11.97 13.30
CA VAL A 212 -17.42 10.57 13.27
C VAL A 212 -17.80 9.93 11.93
N ILE A 213 -17.10 8.86 11.56
CA ILE A 213 -17.56 7.89 10.56
C ILE A 213 -17.50 6.50 11.21
N ILE A 214 -18.64 5.80 11.26
CA ILE A 214 -18.76 4.47 11.86
C ILE A 214 -19.26 3.46 10.79
N PRO A 215 -18.37 2.63 10.23
CA PRO A 215 -18.72 1.59 9.26
C PRO A 215 -19.47 0.41 9.89
N MET A 216 -20.02 -0.46 9.03
CA MET A 216 -20.79 -1.65 9.43
C MET A 216 -20.03 -2.58 10.39
N ASP A 217 -18.75 -2.85 10.14
CA ASP A 217 -17.91 -3.71 10.99
C ASP A 217 -17.84 -3.18 12.43
N THR A 218 -17.61 -1.87 12.57
CA THR A 218 -17.53 -1.19 13.86
C THR A 218 -18.88 -1.13 14.54
N MET A 219 -19.97 -0.98 13.78
CA MET A 219 -21.32 -1.07 14.34
C MET A 219 -21.57 -2.42 15.00
N VAL A 220 -21.15 -3.54 14.40
CA VAL A 220 -21.25 -4.86 15.04
C VAL A 220 -20.50 -4.89 16.38
N GLN A 221 -19.29 -4.32 16.43
CA GLN A 221 -18.49 -4.28 17.66
C GLN A 221 -19.20 -3.46 18.75
N LEU A 222 -19.74 -2.29 18.42
CA LEU A 222 -20.46 -1.42 19.36
C LEU A 222 -21.76 -2.04 19.86
N ILE A 223 -22.54 -2.67 18.96
CA ILE A 223 -23.78 -3.39 19.30
C ILE A 223 -23.48 -4.47 20.35
N GLN A 224 -22.43 -5.26 20.14
CA GLN A 224 -22.03 -6.29 21.10
C GLN A 224 -21.56 -5.69 22.43
N MET A 225 -20.81 -4.58 22.40
CA MET A 225 -20.40 -3.85 23.62
C MET A 225 -21.58 -3.24 24.40
N ARG A 226 -22.72 -3.02 23.75
CA ARG A 226 -23.98 -2.58 24.36
C ARG A 226 -24.79 -3.72 24.97
N GLY A 227 -24.34 -4.96 24.85
CA GLY A 227 -24.97 -6.14 25.46
C GLY A 227 -26.09 -6.75 24.62
N PHE A 228 -26.22 -6.37 23.35
CA PHE A 228 -27.11 -7.06 22.42
C PHE A 228 -26.60 -8.47 22.12
N ARG A 229 -27.51 -9.36 21.67
CA ARG A 229 -27.19 -10.76 21.37
C ARG A 229 -26.06 -10.83 20.34
N VAL A 230 -25.00 -11.57 20.66
CA VAL A 230 -23.85 -11.74 19.78
C VAL A 230 -24.28 -12.45 18.50
N TRP A 231 -23.84 -11.93 17.36
CA TRP A 231 -24.11 -12.53 16.06
C TRP A 231 -22.84 -12.49 15.20
N ASP A 232 -22.69 -13.47 14.31
CA ASP A 232 -21.59 -13.56 13.37
C ASP A 232 -21.96 -12.90 12.04
N PRO A 233 -21.37 -11.71 11.73
CA PRO A 233 -21.68 -10.98 10.51
C PRO A 233 -21.36 -11.74 9.22
N MET A 234 -20.43 -12.70 9.27
CA MET A 234 -20.13 -13.55 8.13
C MET A 234 -21.20 -14.62 7.94
N MET A 235 -21.61 -15.30 9.02
CA MET A 235 -22.49 -16.47 8.92
C MET A 235 -23.99 -16.16 8.97
N MET A 236 -24.41 -14.93 9.30
CA MET A 236 -25.85 -14.59 9.40
C MET A 236 -26.56 -15.36 10.51
N THR A 237 -25.84 -15.69 11.59
CA THR A 237 -26.34 -16.48 12.72
C THR A 237 -25.99 -15.87 14.07
N TYR A 238 -26.85 -16.11 15.06
CA TYR A 238 -26.59 -15.75 16.46
C TYR A 238 -25.63 -16.76 17.11
N LEU A 239 -24.77 -16.26 17.99
CA LEU A 239 -23.77 -17.05 18.72
C LEU A 239 -24.14 -17.12 20.20
N ASP A 240 -24.96 -18.10 20.57
CA ASP A 240 -25.43 -18.26 21.94
C ASP A 240 -24.31 -18.66 22.91
N GLY A 241 -24.40 -18.19 24.15
CA GLY A 241 -23.42 -18.46 25.21
C GLY A 241 -22.18 -17.56 25.17
N TYR A 242 -21.99 -16.77 24.12
CA TYR A 242 -20.92 -15.78 23.99
C TYR A 242 -21.41 -14.37 24.35
N THR A 243 -20.49 -13.54 24.81
CA THR A 243 -20.74 -12.12 25.14
C THR A 243 -20.16 -11.16 24.11
N LEU A 244 -19.19 -11.62 23.31
CA LEU A 244 -18.54 -10.88 22.22
C LEU A 244 -18.09 -11.86 21.14
N SER A 245 -17.86 -11.37 19.92
CA SER A 245 -17.21 -12.11 18.85
C SER A 245 -15.90 -11.43 18.44
N ASP A 246 -14.87 -12.25 18.20
CA ASP A 246 -13.59 -11.85 17.63
C ASP A 246 -13.57 -11.97 16.10
N HIS A 247 -14.74 -12.01 15.45
CA HIS A 247 -14.84 -11.84 13.99
C HIS A 247 -14.16 -10.53 13.57
N ASN A 248 -14.58 -9.42 14.19
CA ASN A 248 -13.78 -8.20 14.23
C ASN A 248 -12.88 -8.24 15.49
N PRO A 249 -11.65 -7.73 15.43
CA PRO A 249 -10.69 -7.88 16.53
C PRO A 249 -11.25 -7.38 17.87
N PHE A 250 -11.33 -8.28 18.84
CA PHE A 250 -12.01 -8.02 20.12
C PHE A 250 -11.39 -6.84 20.89
N PHE A 251 -10.08 -6.62 20.71
CA PHE A 251 -9.36 -5.54 21.36
C PHE A 251 -9.87 -4.17 20.90
N ASP A 252 -10.17 -4.02 19.62
CA ASP A 252 -10.77 -2.79 19.08
C ASP A 252 -12.19 -2.60 19.62
N SER A 253 -12.96 -3.68 19.78
CA SER A 253 -14.30 -3.62 20.38
C SER A 253 -14.26 -3.01 21.78
N PHE A 254 -13.27 -3.39 22.60
CA PHE A 254 -13.09 -2.79 23.92
C PHE A 254 -12.70 -1.31 23.86
N ILE A 255 -11.82 -0.93 22.93
CA ILE A 255 -11.44 0.48 22.75
C ILE A 255 -12.68 1.30 22.37
N TYR A 256 -13.42 0.88 21.34
CA TYR A 256 -14.59 1.62 20.88
C TYR A 256 -15.69 1.66 21.93
N GLY A 257 -15.95 0.54 22.61
CA GLY A 257 -16.90 0.47 23.72
C GLY A 257 -16.50 1.34 24.92
N ALA A 258 -15.20 1.49 25.21
CA ALA A 258 -14.74 2.39 26.27
C ALA A 258 -15.04 3.86 25.92
N PHE A 259 -14.75 4.28 24.69
CA PHE A 259 -15.06 5.65 24.25
C PHE A 259 -16.57 5.89 24.15
N ASP A 260 -17.34 4.91 23.70
CA ASP A 260 -18.79 4.94 23.73
C ASP A 260 -19.34 5.19 25.16
N ARG A 261 -18.81 4.48 26.16
CA ARG A 261 -19.16 4.70 27.59
C ARG A 261 -18.73 6.08 28.09
N ILE A 262 -17.54 6.56 27.71
CA ILE A 262 -17.10 7.93 28.04
C ILE A 262 -18.09 8.95 27.46
N GLY A 263 -18.54 8.76 26.22
CA GLY A 263 -19.55 9.62 25.60
C GLY A 263 -20.85 9.66 26.40
N LEU A 264 -21.37 8.49 26.80
CA LEU A 264 -22.56 8.43 27.68
C LEU A 264 -22.36 9.15 29.02
N MET A 265 -21.18 9.03 29.63
CA MET A 265 -20.85 9.76 30.87
C MET A 265 -20.81 11.28 30.67
N LEU A 266 -20.48 11.73 29.46
CA LEU A 266 -20.54 13.14 29.04
C LEU A 266 -21.94 13.57 28.55
N GLY A 267 -22.93 12.68 28.64
CA GLY A 267 -24.33 12.93 28.27
C GLY A 267 -24.72 12.55 26.84
N HIS A 268 -23.76 12.24 25.96
CA HIS A 268 -24.06 11.80 24.59
C HIS A 268 -22.88 11.03 23.95
N GLU A 269 -23.16 9.88 23.35
CA GLU A 269 -22.19 8.94 22.73
C GLU A 269 -21.22 9.62 21.77
N MET A 270 -21.73 10.58 21.00
CA MET A 270 -20.97 11.38 20.03
C MET A 270 -19.69 11.97 20.60
N TRP A 271 -19.70 12.48 21.84
CA TRP A 271 -18.51 13.08 22.46
C TRP A 271 -17.39 12.07 22.66
N GLY A 272 -17.75 10.84 23.02
CA GLY A 272 -16.82 9.73 23.13
C GLY A 272 -16.13 9.42 21.81
N PHE A 273 -16.92 9.32 20.73
CA PHE A 273 -16.39 9.05 19.40
C PHE A 273 -15.56 10.20 18.81
N VAL A 274 -15.93 11.45 19.09
CA VAL A 274 -15.11 12.62 18.73
C VAL A 274 -13.76 12.56 19.46
N LEU A 275 -13.75 12.30 20.78
CA LEU A 275 -12.51 12.15 21.54
C LEU A 275 -11.63 11.02 20.97
N TYR A 276 -12.24 9.91 20.58
CA TYR A 276 -11.56 8.80 19.93
C TYR A 276 -10.90 9.23 18.61
N ILE A 277 -11.64 9.85 17.68
CA ILE A 277 -11.13 10.28 16.37
C ILE A 277 -9.98 11.28 16.52
N TRP A 278 -10.12 12.25 17.43
CA TRP A 278 -9.07 13.26 17.65
C TRP A 278 -7.82 12.64 18.26
N GLY A 279 -7.97 11.70 19.20
CA GLY A 279 -6.87 10.92 19.75
C GLY A 279 -6.17 10.05 18.69
N GLN A 280 -6.95 9.31 17.91
CA GLN A 280 -6.45 8.48 16.80
C GLN A 280 -5.68 9.32 15.78
N ALA A 281 -6.22 10.46 15.36
CA ALA A 281 -5.58 11.37 14.43
C ALA A 281 -4.28 11.96 15.00
N PHE A 282 -4.24 12.30 16.29
CA PHE A 282 -3.01 12.77 16.93
C PHE A 282 -1.93 11.68 17.00
N ILE A 283 -2.29 10.44 17.36
CA ILE A 283 -1.36 9.29 17.37
C ILE A 283 -0.87 9.00 15.94
N GLY A 284 -1.73 9.11 14.93
CA GLY A 284 -1.33 9.01 13.52
C GLY A 284 -0.36 10.10 13.08
N ALA A 285 -0.58 11.35 13.51
CA ALA A 285 0.35 12.44 13.26
C ALA A 285 1.71 12.19 13.94
N PHE A 286 1.68 11.66 15.17
CA PHE A 286 2.87 11.26 15.90
C PHE A 286 3.68 10.18 15.19
N SER A 287 3.03 9.12 14.70
CA SER A 287 3.72 8.02 14.02
C SER A 287 4.39 8.46 12.72
N LEU A 288 3.74 9.31 11.91
CA LEU A 288 4.31 9.87 10.69
C LEU A 288 5.48 10.83 10.99
N VAL A 289 5.35 11.70 11.99
CA VAL A 289 6.45 12.60 12.37
C VAL A 289 7.63 11.82 12.95
N LEU A 290 7.39 10.76 13.73
CA LEU A 290 8.44 9.85 14.21
C LEU A 290 9.17 9.19 13.03
N MET A 291 8.43 8.75 12.00
CA MET A 291 9.01 8.23 10.77
C MET A 291 9.91 9.26 10.08
N LEU A 292 9.43 10.49 9.87
CA LEU A 292 10.20 11.56 9.24
C LEU A 292 11.43 11.96 10.07
N ALA A 293 11.30 11.98 11.40
CA ALA A 293 12.42 12.23 12.30
C ALA A 293 13.48 11.12 12.23
N TRP A 294 13.05 9.86 12.12
CA TRP A 294 13.97 8.74 11.90
C TRP A 294 14.75 8.92 10.60
N ILE A 295 14.06 9.20 9.49
CA ILE A 295 14.67 9.46 8.17
C ILE A 295 15.70 10.59 8.26
N ASN A 296 15.31 11.73 8.83
CA ASN A 296 16.21 12.88 9.00
C ASN A 296 17.45 12.54 9.84
N SER A 297 17.27 11.76 10.91
CA SER A 297 18.36 11.39 11.84
C SER A 297 19.34 10.34 11.32
N ARG A 298 18.99 9.60 10.28
CA ARG A 298 19.79 8.49 9.73
C ARG A 298 20.35 8.77 8.36
N ILE A 299 19.60 9.49 7.53
CA ILE A 299 19.94 9.74 6.13
C ILE A 299 20.43 11.17 5.92
N HIS A 300 20.06 12.11 6.81
CA HIS A 300 20.43 13.53 6.71
C HIS A 300 20.07 14.13 5.35
N LEU A 301 18.83 13.88 4.92
CA LEU A 301 18.29 14.45 3.67
C LEU A 301 18.30 15.98 3.72
N ASN A 302 18.39 16.59 2.53
CA ASN A 302 18.25 18.03 2.38
C ASN A 302 16.92 18.51 3.01
N SER A 303 16.97 19.60 3.78
CA SER A 303 15.79 20.20 4.43
C SER A 303 14.63 20.48 3.47
N LYS A 304 14.88 20.76 2.19
CA LYS A 304 13.83 20.92 1.16
C LYS A 304 13.06 19.62 0.91
N ILE A 305 13.74 18.48 0.91
CA ILE A 305 13.12 17.15 0.75
C ILE A 305 12.32 16.80 2.01
N MET A 306 12.87 17.09 3.19
CA MET A 306 12.14 16.89 4.44
C MET A 306 10.90 17.78 4.55
N LEU A 307 10.99 19.03 4.10
CA LEU A 307 9.82 19.92 4.01
C LEU A 307 8.79 19.39 3.01
N PHE A 308 9.22 18.84 1.87
CA PHE A 308 8.31 18.18 0.93
C PHE A 308 7.59 17.01 1.61
N PHE A 309 8.29 16.10 2.29
CA PHE A 309 7.64 14.99 2.99
C PHE A 309 6.68 15.47 4.07
N MET A 310 7.07 16.48 4.87
CA MET A 310 6.21 17.07 5.90
C MET A 310 4.96 17.71 5.30
N GLY A 311 5.11 18.51 4.23
CA GLY A 311 4.00 19.13 3.53
C GLY A 311 3.09 18.09 2.85
N PHE A 312 3.67 17.02 2.31
CA PHE A 312 2.93 15.93 1.70
C PHE A 312 2.01 15.25 2.71
N VAL A 313 2.53 14.85 3.88
CA VAL A 313 1.67 14.23 4.92
C VAL A 313 0.70 15.22 5.56
N ALA A 314 1.01 16.53 5.56
CA ALA A 314 0.15 17.56 6.12
C ALA A 314 -1.05 17.90 5.23
N PHE A 315 -0.86 17.95 3.91
CA PHE A 315 -1.84 18.52 2.99
C PHE A 315 -2.47 17.53 2.02
N VAL A 316 -1.93 16.32 1.87
CA VAL A 316 -2.58 15.26 1.08
C VAL A 316 -3.63 14.56 1.95
N PRO A 317 -4.95 14.69 1.67
CA PRO A 317 -5.98 14.18 2.58
C PRO A 317 -6.00 12.66 2.77
N SER A 318 -5.27 11.91 1.94
CA SER A 318 -5.11 10.45 2.08
C SER A 318 -4.74 10.00 3.50
N PHE A 319 -3.90 10.77 4.21
CA PHE A 319 -3.50 10.44 5.57
C PHE A 319 -4.57 10.78 6.61
N SER A 320 -5.12 12.00 6.54
CA SER A 320 -6.07 12.50 7.52
C SER A 320 -7.47 11.90 7.37
N SER A 321 -7.95 11.70 6.13
CA SER A 321 -9.28 11.15 5.85
C SER A 321 -9.49 9.77 6.46
N TYR A 322 -8.51 8.87 6.42
CA TYR A 322 -8.65 7.54 7.04
C TYR A 322 -8.67 7.62 8.57
N LEU A 323 -8.00 8.61 9.17
CA LEU A 323 -8.00 8.79 10.61
C LEU A 323 -9.29 9.44 11.14
N THR A 324 -10.23 9.82 10.25
CA THR A 324 -11.59 10.27 10.63
C THR A 324 -12.58 9.11 10.74
N VAL A 325 -12.14 7.87 10.50
CA VAL A 325 -13.00 6.68 10.56
C VAL A 325 -12.68 5.82 11.78
N ILE A 326 -13.72 5.39 12.49
CA ILE A 326 -13.59 4.41 13.57
C ILE A 326 -13.62 3.03 12.92
N MET A 327 -12.45 2.48 12.62
CA MET A 327 -12.30 1.13 12.09
C MET A 327 -10.95 0.55 12.49
N LYS A 328 -10.87 -0.79 12.56
CA LYS A 328 -9.65 -1.53 12.90
C LYS A 328 -8.42 -1.09 12.10
N ASP A 329 -8.57 -0.80 10.81
CA ASP A 329 -7.48 -0.36 9.94
C ASP A 329 -6.91 1.02 10.36
N SER A 330 -7.79 1.95 10.73
CA SER A 330 -7.43 3.30 11.17
C SER A 330 -6.83 3.30 12.58
N THR A 331 -7.32 2.42 13.45
CA THR A 331 -6.78 2.20 14.80
C THR A 331 -5.38 1.58 14.74
N TRP A 332 -5.19 0.63 13.82
CA TRP A 332 -3.96 -0.13 13.62
C TRP A 332 -2.83 0.68 12.99
N ILE A 333 -3.12 1.51 11.99
CA ILE A 333 -2.08 2.08 11.11
C ILE A 333 -1.01 2.91 11.86
N PRO A 334 -1.31 3.70 12.92
CA PRO A 334 -0.27 4.41 13.65
C PRO A 334 0.74 3.46 14.33
N PHE A 335 0.26 2.37 14.93
CA PHE A 335 1.11 1.37 15.59
C PHE A 335 1.94 0.58 14.58
N PHE A 336 1.36 0.23 13.44
CA PHE A 336 2.11 -0.41 12.36
C PHE A 336 3.19 0.52 11.78
N THR A 337 2.90 1.81 11.66
CA THR A 337 3.89 2.81 11.22
C THR A 337 5.06 2.92 12.20
N VAL A 338 4.78 2.96 13.51
CA VAL A 338 5.83 2.89 14.54
C VAL A 338 6.60 1.57 14.44
N TRP A 339 5.92 0.44 14.24
CA TRP A 339 6.57 -0.85 14.03
C TRP A 339 7.52 -0.83 12.82
N MET A 340 7.10 -0.24 11.69
CA MET A 340 7.95 -0.08 10.50
C MET A 340 9.20 0.75 10.83
N VAL A 341 9.08 1.85 11.58
CA VAL A 341 10.24 2.64 12.04
C VAL A 341 11.18 1.80 12.92
N LEU A 342 10.63 1.02 13.85
CA LEU A 342 11.42 0.14 14.71
C LEU A 342 12.09 -0.99 13.91
N TYR A 343 11.41 -1.59 12.94
CA TYR A 343 11.99 -2.58 12.04
C TYR A 343 13.16 -1.99 11.23
N PHE A 344 12.99 -0.79 10.69
CA PHE A 344 14.05 -0.07 9.96
C PHE A 344 15.25 0.24 10.86
N GLU A 345 15.01 0.72 12.08
CA GLU A 345 16.05 0.96 13.08
C GLU A 345 16.76 -0.34 13.50
N LEU A 346 16.04 -1.45 13.63
CA LEU A 346 16.60 -2.77 13.94
C LEU A 346 17.59 -3.19 12.84
N VAL A 347 17.16 -3.20 11.59
CA VAL A 347 18.02 -3.56 10.44
C VAL A 347 19.21 -2.62 10.34
N TYR A 348 18.99 -1.31 10.48
CA TYR A 348 20.06 -0.31 10.47
C TYR A 348 21.10 -0.55 11.58
N ARG A 349 20.67 -0.89 12.81
CA ARG A 349 21.59 -1.21 13.91
C ARG A 349 22.35 -2.50 13.66
N LEU A 350 21.67 -3.56 13.20
CA LEU A 350 22.27 -4.86 12.89
C LEU A 350 23.38 -4.71 11.84
N LYS A 351 23.09 -4.01 10.73
CA LYS A 351 24.06 -3.83 9.64
C LYS A 351 25.21 -2.91 9.99
N ASN A 352 24.97 -1.92 10.86
CA ASN A 352 26.03 -1.06 11.37
C ASN A 352 26.73 -1.58 12.64
N LYS A 353 26.49 -2.85 13.01
CA LYS A 353 27.07 -3.50 14.21
C LYS A 353 26.83 -2.71 15.51
N LYS A 354 25.72 -1.98 15.59
CA LYS A 354 25.31 -1.24 16.79
C LYS A 354 24.61 -2.19 17.75
N LYS A 355 24.89 -2.04 19.05
CA LYS A 355 24.27 -2.85 20.10
C LYS A 355 22.75 -2.66 20.11
N ILE A 356 22.02 -3.78 20.07
CA ILE A 356 20.58 -3.79 20.33
C ILE A 356 20.39 -4.02 21.83
N ARG A 357 19.69 -3.10 22.50
CA ARG A 357 19.37 -3.23 23.92
C ARG A 357 18.02 -3.94 24.10
N TRP A 358 17.81 -4.63 25.21
CA TRP A 358 16.57 -5.40 25.45
C TRP A 358 15.35 -4.50 25.59
N GLU A 359 15.53 -3.26 26.03
CA GLU A 359 14.51 -2.21 26.10
C GLU A 359 13.93 -1.91 24.71
N PHE A 360 14.78 -1.92 23.68
CA PHE A 360 14.33 -1.77 22.29
C PHE A 360 13.56 -3.00 21.79
N VAL A 361 14.03 -4.21 22.15
CA VAL A 361 13.36 -5.47 21.81
C VAL A 361 11.98 -5.53 22.48
N PHE A 362 11.89 -5.14 23.75
CA PHE A 362 10.65 -5.05 24.49
C PHE A 362 9.67 -4.08 23.82
N LEU A 363 10.13 -2.88 23.44
CA LEU A 363 9.28 -1.93 22.70
C LEU A 363 8.78 -2.53 21.37
N LEU A 364 9.66 -3.18 20.61
CA LEU A 364 9.28 -3.85 19.36
C LEU A 364 8.23 -4.93 19.60
N ILE A 365 8.38 -5.76 20.64
CA ILE A 365 7.41 -6.78 21.03
C ILE A 365 6.06 -6.15 21.38
N VAL A 366 6.04 -5.12 22.23
CA VAL A 366 4.81 -4.44 22.65
C VAL A 366 4.06 -3.87 21.45
N VAL A 367 4.77 -3.15 20.56
CA VAL A 367 4.14 -2.57 19.37
C VAL A 367 3.65 -3.66 18.40
N SER A 368 4.39 -4.76 18.24
CA SER A 368 3.94 -5.91 17.44
C SER A 368 2.69 -6.58 18.00
N VAL A 369 2.60 -6.74 19.33
CA VAL A 369 1.40 -7.29 19.99
C VAL A 369 0.21 -6.36 19.77
N LEU A 370 0.35 -5.06 20.03
CA LEU A 370 -0.72 -4.09 19.81
C LEU A 370 -1.21 -4.08 18.36
N ALA A 371 -0.28 -4.04 17.39
CA ALA A 371 -0.64 -4.08 15.97
C ALA A 371 -1.34 -5.40 15.60
N GLY A 372 -0.92 -6.53 16.16
CA GLY A 372 -1.55 -7.83 15.94
C GLY A 372 -2.94 -7.98 16.57
N LEU A 373 -3.17 -7.37 17.74
CA LEU A 373 -4.46 -7.38 18.43
C LEU A 373 -5.49 -6.46 17.77
N MET A 374 -5.07 -5.34 17.18
CA MET A 374 -5.93 -4.44 16.41
C MET A 374 -6.21 -4.99 15.02
N LYS A 375 -5.22 -5.58 14.35
CA LYS A 375 -5.40 -6.17 13.03
C LYS A 375 -4.62 -7.47 12.95
N LYS A 376 -5.34 -8.60 13.04
CA LYS A 376 -4.76 -9.95 13.02
C LYS A 376 -3.78 -10.17 11.86
N THR A 377 -4.09 -9.60 10.71
CA THR A 377 -3.25 -9.73 9.50
C THR A 377 -1.87 -9.11 9.64
N SER A 378 -1.69 -8.17 10.59
CA SER A 378 -0.40 -7.59 10.95
C SER A 378 0.60 -8.63 11.43
N ILE A 379 0.17 -9.70 12.12
CA ILE A 379 1.08 -10.77 12.57
C ILE A 379 1.65 -11.55 11.38
N TYR A 380 0.88 -11.69 10.29
CA TYR A 380 1.32 -12.32 9.04
C TYR A 380 2.27 -11.45 8.21
N VAL A 381 2.45 -10.17 8.56
CA VAL A 381 3.49 -9.30 7.98
C VAL A 381 4.70 -9.21 8.90
N THR A 382 4.48 -8.91 10.17
CA THR A 382 5.54 -8.60 11.13
C THR A 382 6.41 -9.82 11.48
N THR A 383 5.78 -10.96 11.76
CA THR A 383 6.47 -12.20 12.15
C THR A 383 7.37 -12.75 11.06
N PRO A 384 6.90 -13.00 9.82
CA PRO A 384 7.78 -13.57 8.80
C PRO A 384 8.86 -12.57 8.34
N SER A 385 8.62 -11.26 8.40
CA SER A 385 9.65 -10.23 8.16
C SER A 385 10.83 -10.39 9.13
N LEU A 386 10.54 -10.52 10.42
CA LEU A 386 11.56 -10.72 11.45
C LEU A 386 12.18 -12.11 11.39
N PHE A 387 11.40 -13.15 11.05
CA PHE A 387 11.91 -14.51 10.93
C PHE A 387 12.94 -14.63 9.81
N LEU A 388 12.68 -14.07 8.63
CA LEU A 388 13.65 -14.04 7.53
C LEU A 388 14.92 -13.25 7.91
N LEU A 389 14.80 -12.22 8.74
CA LEU A 389 15.95 -11.44 9.22
C LEU A 389 16.93 -12.28 10.06
N ILE A 390 16.47 -13.35 10.74
CA ILE A 390 17.31 -14.28 11.51
C ILE A 390 18.38 -14.94 10.62
N ILE A 391 18.05 -15.20 9.35
CA ILE A 391 18.95 -15.83 8.38
C ILE A 391 20.15 -14.92 8.08
N PHE A 392 19.91 -13.59 8.02
CA PHE A 392 20.88 -12.63 7.51
C PHE A 392 21.61 -11.82 8.59
N CYS A 393 21.30 -12.02 9.88
CA CYS A 393 21.79 -11.17 10.97
C CYS A 393 22.27 -11.95 12.21
N ARG A 394 23.20 -11.35 12.97
CA ARG A 394 23.94 -12.03 14.06
C ARG A 394 23.18 -12.12 15.39
N ASP A 395 22.39 -11.12 15.77
CA ASP A 395 21.64 -11.07 17.05
C ASP A 395 20.36 -11.94 17.00
N LYS A 396 20.51 -13.23 16.64
CA LYS A 396 19.40 -14.15 16.35
C LYS A 396 18.39 -14.28 17.50
N ILE A 397 18.85 -14.30 18.76
CA ILE A 397 17.98 -14.45 19.93
C ILE A 397 17.03 -13.25 20.06
N LYS A 398 17.51 -12.02 19.88
CA LYS A 398 16.68 -10.82 20.00
C LYS A 398 15.69 -10.70 18.84
N ILE A 399 16.11 -11.08 17.64
CA ILE A 399 15.25 -11.12 16.47
C ILE A 399 14.17 -12.20 16.65
N ALA A 400 14.56 -13.40 17.10
CA ALA A 400 13.64 -14.50 17.38
C ALA A 400 12.64 -14.11 18.48
N ALA A 401 13.08 -13.49 19.58
CA ALA A 401 12.18 -12.99 20.62
C ALA A 401 11.19 -11.96 20.05
N SER A 402 11.67 -11.04 19.20
CA SER A 402 10.81 -10.03 18.56
C SER A 402 9.79 -10.62 17.58
N ALA A 403 10.08 -11.79 16.98
CA ALA A 403 9.17 -12.46 16.06
C ALA A 403 8.19 -13.39 16.78
N VAL A 404 8.70 -14.23 17.68
CA VAL A 404 7.97 -15.34 18.29
C VAL A 404 7.06 -14.86 19.42
N VAL A 405 7.55 -13.99 20.31
CA VAL A 405 6.77 -13.56 21.49
C VAL A 405 5.46 -12.87 21.09
N PRO A 406 5.44 -11.91 20.13
CA PRO A 406 4.18 -11.30 19.72
C PRO A 406 3.19 -12.29 19.09
N ALA A 407 3.68 -13.21 18.25
CA ALA A 407 2.84 -14.23 17.61
C ALA A 407 2.26 -15.20 18.65
N LEU A 408 3.06 -15.65 19.62
CA LEU A 408 2.60 -16.49 20.73
C LEU A 408 1.52 -15.78 21.55
N ILE A 409 1.70 -14.50 21.86
CA ILE A 409 0.71 -13.73 22.63
C ILE A 409 -0.58 -13.58 21.83
N ALA A 410 -0.50 -13.05 20.60
CA ALA A 410 -1.67 -12.66 19.82
C ALA A 410 -2.46 -13.87 19.26
N ILE A 411 -1.79 -14.95 18.84
CA ILE A 411 -2.43 -16.10 18.19
C ILE A 411 -2.75 -17.21 19.19
N ILE A 412 -1.96 -17.39 20.26
CA ILE A 412 -2.10 -18.53 21.16
C ILE A 412 -2.60 -18.09 22.53
N LEU A 413 -1.85 -17.24 23.24
CA LEU A 413 -2.14 -16.92 24.64
C LEU A 413 -3.49 -16.22 24.79
N ILE A 414 -3.74 -15.18 23.99
CA ILE A 414 -4.97 -14.41 24.06
C ILE A 414 -6.19 -15.28 23.70
N PRO A 415 -6.23 -15.99 22.56
CA PRO A 415 -7.37 -16.88 22.27
C PRO A 415 -7.54 -18.03 23.27
N SER A 416 -6.46 -18.59 23.82
CA SER A 416 -6.56 -19.75 24.72
C SER A 416 -6.93 -19.38 26.16
N VAL A 417 -6.61 -18.17 26.60
CA VAL A 417 -6.82 -17.73 27.99
C VAL A 417 -7.94 -16.70 28.08
N VAL A 418 -7.86 -15.63 27.28
CA VAL A 418 -8.77 -14.49 27.40
C VAL A 418 -10.14 -14.80 26.83
N PHE A 419 -10.23 -15.53 25.71
CA PHE A 419 -11.54 -15.80 25.08
C PHE A 419 -12.44 -16.69 25.94
N PRO A 420 -11.97 -17.80 26.55
CA PRO A 420 -12.82 -18.60 27.43
C PRO A 420 -13.26 -17.84 28.68
N ILE A 421 -12.35 -17.09 29.32
CA ILE A 421 -12.64 -16.33 30.54
C ILE A 421 -13.73 -15.28 30.27
N MET A 422 -13.62 -14.57 29.15
CA MET A 422 -14.55 -13.50 28.79
C MET A 422 -15.64 -13.93 27.82
N LYS A 423 -15.82 -15.23 27.60
CA LYS A 423 -16.81 -15.80 26.66
C LYS A 423 -16.82 -15.09 25.30
N ILE A 424 -15.64 -14.91 24.71
CA ILE A 424 -15.48 -14.35 23.36
C ILE A 424 -15.51 -15.50 22.35
N ALA A 425 -16.38 -15.40 21.33
CA ALA A 425 -16.39 -16.34 20.22
C ALA A 425 -15.15 -16.10 19.34
N PRO A 426 -14.36 -17.14 19.03
CA PRO A 426 -13.27 -16.98 18.07
C PRO A 426 -13.82 -16.64 16.68
N GLY A 427 -13.02 -15.95 15.86
CA GLY A 427 -13.34 -15.77 14.45
C GLY A 427 -13.51 -17.12 13.75
N GLY A 428 -14.49 -17.23 12.86
CA GLY A 428 -14.83 -18.48 12.21
C GLY A 428 -13.72 -18.99 11.27
N SER A 429 -13.59 -20.32 11.15
CA SER A 429 -12.55 -20.96 10.32
C SER A 429 -12.66 -20.62 8.84
N GLN A 430 -13.84 -20.21 8.37
CA GLN A 430 -14.07 -19.76 7.00
C GLN A 430 -13.23 -18.53 6.64
N GLU A 431 -12.81 -17.71 7.61
CA GLU A 431 -11.97 -16.54 7.34
C GLU A 431 -10.59 -16.93 6.81
N MET A 432 -10.06 -18.08 7.21
CA MET A 432 -8.80 -18.61 6.67
C MET A 432 -8.97 -19.32 5.33
N LEU A 433 -10.19 -19.76 5.02
CA LEU A 433 -10.52 -20.55 3.83
C LEU A 433 -11.12 -19.74 2.70
N GLY A 434 -11.28 -18.43 2.88
CA GLY A 434 -11.93 -17.56 1.91
C GLY A 434 -11.32 -17.63 0.50
N LEU A 435 -10.00 -17.48 0.36
CA LEU A 435 -9.30 -17.65 -0.91
C LEU A 435 -9.52 -19.04 -1.52
N PRO A 436 -9.24 -20.15 -0.81
CA PRO A 436 -9.56 -21.48 -1.31
C PRO A 436 -11.00 -21.69 -1.75
N MET A 437 -11.98 -21.23 -0.96
CA MET A 437 -13.39 -21.37 -1.25
C MET A 437 -13.79 -20.56 -2.49
N GLN A 438 -13.30 -19.32 -2.61
CA GLN A 438 -13.56 -18.46 -3.76
C GLN A 438 -12.99 -19.05 -5.06
N GLN A 439 -11.78 -19.63 -5.01
CA GLN A 439 -11.12 -20.28 -6.14
C GLN A 439 -11.84 -21.58 -6.54
N ILE A 440 -12.20 -22.42 -5.57
CA ILE A 440 -12.96 -23.65 -5.84
C ILE A 440 -14.35 -23.32 -6.41
N ALA A 441 -15.05 -22.33 -5.87
CA ALA A 441 -16.35 -21.91 -6.39
C ALA A 441 -16.25 -21.46 -7.86
N LYS A 442 -15.16 -20.77 -8.25
CA LYS A 442 -14.91 -20.44 -9.66
C LYS A 442 -14.71 -21.68 -10.53
N VAL A 443 -13.93 -22.67 -10.07
CA VAL A 443 -13.77 -23.94 -10.81
C VAL A 443 -15.09 -24.71 -10.90
N LEU A 444 -15.90 -24.74 -9.84
CA LEU A 444 -17.21 -25.38 -9.87
C LEU A 444 -18.15 -24.72 -10.88
N LEU A 445 -18.10 -23.39 -11.04
CA LEU A 445 -18.92 -22.69 -12.02
C LEU A 445 -18.61 -23.08 -13.47
N GLU A 446 -17.35 -23.33 -13.79
CA GLU A 446 -16.90 -23.53 -15.17
C GLU A 446 -16.62 -24.99 -15.53
N HIS A 447 -16.25 -25.82 -14.55
CA HIS A 447 -15.68 -27.15 -14.76
C HIS A 447 -16.19 -28.22 -13.79
N GLU A 448 -17.35 -28.04 -13.13
CA GLU A 448 -17.87 -29.03 -12.17
C GLU A 448 -17.99 -30.45 -12.75
N GLY A 449 -18.41 -30.57 -14.01
CA GLY A 449 -18.54 -31.87 -14.70
C GLY A 449 -17.23 -32.65 -14.84
N ASP A 450 -16.09 -31.97 -14.73
CA ASP A 450 -14.75 -32.55 -14.86
C ASP A 450 -14.14 -32.97 -13.51
N ILE A 451 -14.76 -32.59 -12.40
CA ILE A 451 -14.29 -32.89 -11.05
C ILE A 451 -14.76 -34.29 -10.65
N SER A 452 -13.85 -35.08 -10.07
CA SER A 452 -14.19 -36.43 -9.64
C SER A 452 -15.22 -36.40 -8.50
N GLN A 453 -16.12 -37.40 -8.46
CA GLN A 453 -17.12 -37.52 -7.39
C GLN A 453 -16.50 -37.56 -5.99
N LYS A 454 -15.30 -38.13 -5.86
CA LYS A 454 -14.54 -38.13 -4.60
C LYS A 454 -14.13 -36.72 -4.18
N ASP A 455 -13.63 -35.91 -5.11
CA ASP A 455 -13.20 -34.54 -4.80
C ASP A 455 -14.43 -33.64 -4.55
N LEU A 456 -15.51 -33.80 -5.32
CA LEU A 456 -16.79 -33.10 -5.09
C LEU A 456 -17.35 -33.41 -3.69
N HIS A 457 -17.28 -34.67 -3.25
CA HIS A 457 -17.71 -35.05 -1.91
C HIS A 457 -16.90 -34.30 -0.84
N VAL A 458 -15.57 -34.28 -0.94
CA VAL A 458 -14.70 -33.54 -0.02
C VAL A 458 -15.02 -32.04 0.00
N ILE A 459 -15.30 -31.43 -1.15
CA ILE A 459 -15.71 -30.03 -1.23
C ILE A 459 -17.05 -29.82 -0.52
N SER A 460 -18.02 -30.69 -0.77
CA SER A 460 -19.37 -30.63 -0.20
C SER A 460 -19.41 -30.81 1.32
N GLU A 461 -18.41 -31.47 1.91
CA GLU A 461 -18.28 -31.58 3.36
C GLU A 461 -17.94 -30.24 4.01
N VAL A 462 -17.21 -29.36 3.30
CA VAL A 462 -16.73 -28.07 3.81
C VAL A 462 -17.65 -26.91 3.44
N MET A 463 -18.24 -26.93 2.25
CA MET A 463 -19.08 -25.85 1.75
C MET A 463 -20.27 -26.35 0.92
N ASP A 464 -21.38 -25.62 0.98
CA ASP A 464 -22.53 -25.82 0.10
C ASP A 464 -22.17 -25.37 -1.33
N THR A 465 -21.97 -26.35 -2.22
CA THR A 465 -21.50 -26.12 -3.59
C THR A 465 -22.49 -25.32 -4.43
N GLU A 466 -23.78 -25.55 -4.28
CA GLU A 466 -24.83 -24.81 -5.01
C GLU A 466 -24.90 -23.37 -4.53
N LYS A 467 -24.92 -23.16 -3.20
CA LYS A 467 -24.91 -21.82 -2.63
C LYS A 467 -23.66 -21.07 -3.03
N ALA A 468 -22.50 -21.71 -3.02
CA ALA A 468 -21.23 -21.10 -3.41
C ALA A 468 -21.21 -20.65 -4.88
N LYS A 469 -21.67 -21.49 -5.80
CA LYS A 469 -21.81 -21.14 -7.22
C LYS A 469 -22.77 -19.97 -7.41
N ASN A 470 -23.96 -20.04 -6.83
CA ASN A 470 -25.02 -19.04 -7.01
C ASN A 470 -24.69 -17.67 -6.38
N SER A 471 -23.85 -17.65 -5.35
CA SER A 471 -23.46 -16.42 -4.65
C SER A 471 -22.10 -15.88 -5.09
N TRP A 472 -21.37 -16.59 -5.96
CA TRP A 472 -20.04 -16.18 -6.39
C TRP A 472 -20.07 -14.80 -7.01
N LYS A 473 -19.20 -13.92 -6.51
CA LYS A 473 -19.00 -12.59 -7.07
C LYS A 473 -17.53 -12.39 -7.39
N PRO A 474 -17.21 -11.74 -8.51
CA PRO A 474 -15.83 -11.43 -8.82
C PRO A 474 -15.26 -10.46 -7.78
N SER A 475 -15.99 -9.48 -7.28
CA SER A 475 -15.43 -8.42 -6.42
C SER A 475 -15.06 -8.81 -4.98
N THR A 476 -15.65 -9.88 -4.42
CA THR A 476 -15.48 -10.26 -3.01
C THR A 476 -15.75 -11.75 -2.77
N GLU A 477 -15.08 -12.31 -1.76
CA GLU A 477 -15.25 -13.68 -1.27
C GLU A 477 -16.37 -13.86 -0.23
N ASP A 478 -16.86 -12.78 0.37
CA ASP A 478 -17.78 -12.86 1.52
C ASP A 478 -19.05 -13.66 1.22
N PRO A 479 -19.72 -13.50 0.05
CA PRO A 479 -20.89 -14.32 -0.28
C PRO A 479 -20.56 -15.82 -0.38
N VAL A 480 -19.37 -16.17 -0.90
CA VAL A 480 -18.94 -17.57 -0.98
C VAL A 480 -18.61 -18.12 0.40
N LYS A 481 -17.99 -17.34 1.29
CA LYS A 481 -17.77 -17.74 2.69
C LYS A 481 -19.06 -18.11 3.42
N GLN A 482 -20.18 -17.46 3.09
CA GLN A 482 -21.50 -17.80 3.65
C GLN A 482 -22.00 -19.21 3.29
N SER A 483 -21.36 -19.90 2.33
CA SER A 483 -21.64 -21.30 2.02
C SER A 483 -20.90 -22.29 2.93
N PHE A 484 -20.02 -21.81 3.82
CA PHE A 484 -19.27 -22.67 4.74
C PHE A 484 -20.20 -23.48 5.64
N ARG A 485 -19.90 -24.77 5.82
CA ARG A 485 -20.63 -25.65 6.75
C ARG A 485 -20.05 -25.53 8.15
N THR A 486 -20.90 -25.34 9.15
CA THR A 486 -20.46 -25.29 10.55
C THR A 486 -20.04 -26.67 11.05
N GLY A 487 -19.00 -26.75 11.89
CA GLY A 487 -18.58 -28.01 12.54
C GLY A 487 -17.66 -28.90 11.70
N VAL A 488 -17.05 -28.37 10.63
CA VAL A 488 -16.08 -29.11 9.80
C VAL A 488 -14.86 -29.51 10.64
N SER A 489 -14.51 -30.80 10.57
CA SER A 489 -13.36 -31.34 11.28
C SER A 489 -12.03 -30.82 10.71
N ARG A 490 -10.98 -30.80 11.54
CA ARG A 490 -9.63 -30.42 11.09
C ARG A 490 -9.13 -31.30 9.92
N SER A 491 -9.44 -32.60 9.95
CA SER A 491 -9.14 -33.52 8.85
C SER A 491 -9.91 -33.15 7.58
N GLY A 492 -11.18 -32.75 7.70
CA GLY A 492 -11.98 -32.27 6.57
C GLY A 492 -11.38 -31.02 5.91
N ILE A 493 -10.93 -30.06 6.73
CA ILE A 493 -10.22 -28.86 6.24
C ILE A 493 -8.93 -29.25 5.50
N ILE A 494 -8.14 -30.20 6.03
CA ILE A 494 -6.90 -30.66 5.38
C ILE A 494 -7.22 -31.32 4.04
N SER A 495 -8.21 -32.20 3.99
CA SER A 495 -8.66 -32.85 2.75
C SER A 495 -9.11 -31.83 1.71
N PHE A 496 -9.86 -30.80 2.12
CA PHE A 496 -10.28 -29.69 1.27
C PHE A 496 -9.10 -28.91 0.70
N ILE A 497 -8.09 -28.58 1.52
CA ILE A 497 -6.87 -27.91 1.06
C ILE A 497 -6.08 -28.78 0.07
N MET A 498 -6.05 -30.10 0.25
CA MET A 498 -5.43 -31.01 -0.72
C MET A 498 -6.16 -31.01 -2.07
N VAL A 499 -7.50 -31.00 -2.06
CA VAL A 499 -8.31 -30.88 -3.28
C VAL A 499 -8.11 -29.51 -3.94
N TRP A 500 -8.08 -28.43 -3.17
CA TRP A 500 -7.73 -27.09 -3.65
C TRP A 500 -6.37 -27.08 -4.35
N LEU A 501 -5.31 -27.61 -3.73
CA LEU A 501 -3.99 -27.71 -4.38
C LEU A 501 -4.03 -28.55 -5.66
N LYS A 502 -4.76 -29.66 -5.66
CA LYS A 502 -4.93 -30.51 -6.85
C LYS A 502 -5.61 -29.75 -7.99
N LEU A 503 -6.66 -28.98 -7.70
CA LEU A 503 -7.39 -28.20 -8.67
C LEU A 503 -6.58 -27.00 -9.20
N PHE A 504 -5.71 -26.39 -8.38
CA PHE A 504 -4.81 -25.33 -8.84
C PHE A 504 -3.96 -25.75 -10.04
N PHE A 505 -3.37 -26.95 -10.00
CA PHE A 505 -2.53 -27.44 -11.10
C PHE A 505 -3.32 -27.86 -12.34
N ARG A 506 -4.63 -28.09 -12.21
CA ARG A 506 -5.51 -28.46 -13.32
C ARG A 506 -6.18 -27.23 -13.95
N TYR A 507 -6.53 -26.24 -13.14
CA TYR A 507 -7.33 -25.05 -13.49
C TYR A 507 -6.65 -23.76 -12.99
N PRO A 508 -5.39 -23.48 -13.38
CA PRO A 508 -4.68 -22.31 -12.87
C PRO A 508 -5.34 -20.99 -13.30
N ALA A 509 -5.92 -20.93 -14.51
CA ALA A 509 -6.55 -19.72 -15.03
C ALA A 509 -7.72 -19.27 -14.14
N GLU A 510 -8.55 -20.20 -13.70
CA GLU A 510 -9.69 -19.99 -12.81
C GLU A 510 -9.26 -19.48 -11.43
N TYR A 511 -8.11 -19.97 -10.93
CA TYR A 511 -7.53 -19.53 -9.67
C TYR A 511 -7.06 -18.08 -9.73
N PHE A 512 -6.42 -17.68 -10.83
CA PHE A 512 -6.04 -16.28 -11.07
C PHE A 512 -7.28 -15.40 -11.28
N ALA A 513 -8.26 -15.91 -12.03
CA ALA A 513 -9.54 -15.26 -12.31
C ALA A 513 -10.40 -15.03 -11.05
N ALA A 514 -10.19 -15.79 -9.98
CA ALA A 514 -10.96 -15.68 -8.74
C ALA A 514 -10.45 -14.60 -7.76
N VAL A 515 -9.29 -14.01 -8.00
CA VAL A 515 -8.66 -13.04 -7.08
C VAL A 515 -8.74 -11.62 -7.68
N PRO A 516 -9.48 -10.67 -7.09
CA PRO A 516 -9.61 -9.29 -7.62
C PRO A 516 -8.28 -8.58 -7.80
N PHE A 517 -7.35 -8.73 -6.84
CA PHE A 517 -6.03 -8.11 -6.93
C PHE A 517 -5.14 -8.69 -8.03
N LEU A 518 -5.30 -9.97 -8.40
CA LEU A 518 -4.57 -10.54 -9.53
C LEU A 518 -5.17 -10.07 -10.87
N ARG A 519 -6.46 -9.73 -10.88
CA ARG A 519 -7.16 -9.17 -12.05
C ARG A 519 -6.90 -7.68 -12.26
N ASN A 520 -6.84 -6.91 -11.17
CA ASN A 520 -6.73 -5.45 -11.16
C ASN A 520 -5.39 -4.96 -10.57
N ALA A 521 -4.34 -5.75 -10.72
CA ALA A 521 -3.08 -5.60 -9.99
C ALA A 521 -2.54 -4.16 -10.01
N PHE A 522 -2.57 -3.52 -8.83
CA PHE A 522 -1.95 -2.23 -8.54
C PHE A 522 -2.33 -1.10 -9.51
N LEU A 523 -3.52 -1.19 -10.14
CA LEU A 523 -4.01 -0.17 -11.06
C LEU A 523 -4.07 1.20 -10.38
N ILE A 524 -3.64 2.23 -11.11
CA ILE A 524 -3.87 3.62 -10.72
C ILE A 524 -5.33 3.95 -11.01
N GLY A 525 -6.22 3.80 -10.02
CA GLY A 525 -7.64 4.11 -10.18
C GLY A 525 -8.28 4.50 -8.85
N PRO A 526 -8.36 3.58 -7.87
CA PRO A 526 -8.78 3.90 -6.52
C PRO A 526 -7.80 4.86 -5.85
N THR A 527 -8.30 5.83 -5.09
CA THR A 527 -7.47 6.71 -4.27
C THR A 527 -7.75 6.51 -2.78
N TYR A 528 -6.83 6.97 -1.94
CA TYR A 528 -7.00 7.01 -0.49
C TYR A 528 -7.87 8.18 0.00
N TYR A 529 -8.47 8.98 -0.90
CA TYR A 529 -9.40 10.04 -0.51
C TYR A 529 -10.77 9.44 -0.18
N THR A 530 -11.05 9.30 1.11
CA THR A 530 -12.24 8.61 1.63
C THR A 530 -13.10 9.52 2.52
N ASN A 531 -14.39 9.20 2.57
CA ASN A 531 -15.33 9.56 3.63
C ASN A 531 -16.34 8.42 3.82
N GLY A 532 -17.30 8.58 4.72
CA GLY A 532 -18.41 7.65 4.89
C GLY A 532 -19.51 8.23 5.75
N SER A 533 -20.59 7.49 5.94
CA SER A 533 -21.72 7.90 6.77
C SER A 533 -21.35 8.04 8.26
N LEU A 534 -22.08 8.86 8.99
CA LEU A 534 -21.91 9.05 10.44
C LEU A 534 -22.02 7.73 11.19
N LYS A 535 -23.02 6.92 10.82
CA LYS A 535 -23.16 5.52 11.19
C LYS A 535 -23.76 4.77 10.01
N CYS A 536 -23.42 3.51 9.83
CA CYS A 536 -24.06 2.66 8.84
C CYS A 536 -24.06 1.20 9.30
N GLY A 537 -25.24 0.58 9.26
CA GLY A 537 -25.41 -0.87 9.28
C GLY A 537 -26.01 -1.46 10.55
N TRP A 538 -26.70 -2.58 10.35
CA TRP A 538 -27.23 -3.47 11.37
C TRP A 538 -28.27 -2.84 12.31
N GLU A 539 -29.05 -1.88 11.82
CA GLU A 539 -30.14 -1.28 12.58
C GLU A 539 -31.06 -2.35 13.22
N PRO A 540 -31.61 -3.35 12.48
CA PRO A 540 -32.53 -4.32 13.07
C PRO A 540 -31.90 -5.21 14.15
N ASN A 541 -30.57 -5.31 14.17
CA ASN A 541 -29.80 -6.16 15.10
C ASN A 541 -29.22 -5.37 16.29
N GLY A 542 -29.74 -4.17 16.55
CA GLY A 542 -29.36 -3.33 17.70
C GLY A 542 -28.67 -2.02 17.31
N GLY A 543 -28.40 -1.78 16.02
CA GLY A 543 -27.81 -0.53 15.55
C GLY A 543 -28.66 0.69 15.83
N TYR A 544 -29.99 0.54 15.97
CA TYR A 544 -30.89 1.63 16.36
C TYR A 544 -30.55 2.23 17.74
N ALA A 545 -29.92 1.45 18.62
CA ALA A 545 -29.62 1.86 19.99
C ALA A 545 -28.37 2.72 20.13
N ILE A 546 -27.59 2.87 19.05
CA ILE A 546 -26.35 3.65 19.02
C ILE A 546 -26.59 4.85 18.11
N LEU A 547 -26.29 6.05 18.61
CA LEU A 547 -26.57 7.32 17.95
C LEU A 547 -28.01 7.35 17.40
N SER A 548 -29.00 7.07 18.24
CA SER A 548 -30.42 6.89 17.84
C SER A 548 -31.00 8.09 17.08
N ASN A 549 -30.46 9.29 17.31
CA ASN A 549 -30.88 10.53 16.67
C ASN A 549 -30.30 10.73 15.26
N VAL A 550 -29.37 9.86 14.84
CA VAL A 550 -28.72 9.89 13.53
C VAL A 550 -29.37 8.81 12.67
N PRO A 551 -29.95 9.14 11.49
CA PRO A 551 -30.48 8.13 10.57
C PRO A 551 -29.39 7.17 10.09
N ASP A 552 -29.75 5.91 9.82
CA ASP A 552 -28.77 4.92 9.36
C ASP A 552 -28.22 5.25 7.98
N CYS A 553 -26.92 4.99 7.79
CA CYS A 553 -26.14 5.28 6.59
C CYS A 553 -26.24 6.74 6.08
N SER A 554 -26.52 7.71 6.96
CA SER A 554 -26.65 9.13 6.61
C SER A 554 -25.35 9.93 6.76
N TYR A 555 -25.26 11.03 6.00
CA TYR A 555 -24.17 12.01 6.07
C TYR A 555 -24.58 13.22 6.92
N SER A 556 -23.61 13.84 7.58
CA SER A 556 -23.76 15.19 8.13
C SER A 556 -23.79 16.25 7.03
N TRP A 557 -24.28 17.45 7.37
CA TRP A 557 -24.30 18.59 6.47
C TRP A 557 -22.91 18.90 5.87
N ALA A 558 -21.86 18.90 6.72
CA ALA A 558 -20.49 19.18 6.29
C ALA A 558 -19.95 18.09 5.34
N GLN A 559 -20.31 16.82 5.59
CA GLN A 559 -19.93 15.74 4.70
C GLN A 559 -20.58 15.91 3.32
N GLU A 560 -21.89 16.12 3.28
CA GLU A 560 -22.65 16.25 2.04
C GLU A 560 -22.24 17.46 1.20
N HIS A 561 -22.02 18.62 1.82
CA HIS A 561 -21.83 19.89 1.11
C HIS A 561 -20.35 20.27 0.93
N VAL A 562 -19.42 19.67 1.69
CA VAL A 562 -17.99 20.04 1.65
C VAL A 562 -17.10 18.83 1.42
N SER A 563 -17.16 17.79 2.25
CA SER A 563 -16.27 16.64 2.12
C SER A 563 -16.53 15.83 0.85
N ASN A 564 -17.77 15.43 0.58
CA ASN A 564 -18.13 14.61 -0.58
C ASN A 564 -17.72 15.31 -1.89
N PRO A 565 -18.04 16.60 -2.13
CA PRO A 565 -17.57 17.31 -3.32
C PRO A 565 -16.06 17.41 -3.40
N LEU A 566 -15.36 17.72 -2.29
CA LEU A 566 -13.91 17.81 -2.26
C LEU A 566 -13.25 16.46 -2.61
N MET A 567 -13.66 15.37 -1.95
CA MET A 567 -13.12 14.03 -2.22
C MET A 567 -13.42 13.61 -3.66
N ASN A 568 -14.59 13.93 -4.21
CA ASN A 568 -14.93 13.66 -5.61
C ASN A 568 -13.99 14.39 -6.58
N VAL A 569 -13.68 15.66 -6.31
CA VAL A 569 -12.73 16.46 -7.11
C VAL A 569 -11.33 15.85 -7.04
N LEU A 570 -10.85 15.54 -5.83
CA LEU A 570 -9.51 14.97 -5.62
C LEU A 570 -9.37 13.58 -6.26
N ASN A 571 -10.43 12.77 -6.27
CA ASN A 571 -10.46 11.44 -6.90
C ASN A 571 -10.40 11.49 -8.44
N ARG A 572 -10.75 12.62 -9.06
CA ARG A 572 -10.93 12.70 -10.53
C ARG A 572 -9.90 13.59 -11.23
N ILE A 573 -9.33 14.58 -10.55
CA ILE A 573 -8.51 15.62 -11.18
C ILE A 573 -7.01 15.39 -10.93
N PRO A 574 -6.18 15.20 -11.97
CA PRO A 574 -4.73 15.26 -11.85
C PRO A 574 -4.24 16.68 -11.49
N PRO A 575 -3.15 16.83 -10.71
CA PRO A 575 -2.28 15.78 -10.19
C PRO A 575 -2.82 15.10 -8.91
N PHE A 576 -3.92 15.60 -8.33
CA PHE A 576 -4.42 15.14 -7.03
C PHE A 576 -4.83 13.67 -7.04
N SER A 577 -5.52 13.23 -8.09
CA SER A 577 -5.93 11.83 -8.25
C SER A 577 -4.74 10.88 -8.36
N LEU A 578 -3.62 11.31 -8.97
CA LEU A 578 -2.38 10.53 -9.03
C LEU A 578 -1.69 10.47 -7.66
N ILE A 579 -1.62 11.61 -6.97
CA ILE A 579 -0.99 11.72 -5.65
C ILE A 579 -1.71 10.87 -4.60
N GLY A 580 -3.04 10.74 -4.72
CA GLY A 580 -3.85 9.91 -3.84
C GLY A 580 -3.98 8.45 -4.29
N ALA A 581 -3.50 8.09 -5.47
CA ALA A 581 -3.75 6.77 -6.08
C ALA A 581 -3.13 5.63 -5.29
N GLU A 582 -3.88 4.55 -5.07
CA GLU A 582 -3.38 3.34 -4.41
C GLU A 582 -2.12 2.77 -5.08
N GLY A 583 -2.13 2.72 -6.42
CA GLY A 583 -1.03 2.23 -7.24
C GLY A 583 0.29 3.00 -7.01
N LEU A 584 0.22 4.30 -6.70
CA LEU A 584 1.42 5.11 -6.41
C LEU A 584 2.20 4.53 -5.22
N PHE A 585 1.48 4.15 -4.16
CA PHE A 585 2.08 3.70 -2.91
C PHE A 585 2.38 2.21 -2.89
N THR A 586 1.57 1.41 -3.58
CA THR A 586 1.67 -0.06 -3.58
C THR A 586 2.61 -0.59 -4.66
N ALA A 587 2.76 0.10 -5.80
CA ALA A 587 3.62 -0.32 -6.90
C ALA A 587 4.73 0.69 -7.23
N TRP A 588 4.38 1.96 -7.49
CA TRP A 588 5.35 2.94 -8.03
C TRP A 588 6.48 3.24 -7.06
N ILE A 589 6.16 3.66 -5.83
CA ILE A 589 7.18 3.97 -4.81
C ILE A 589 8.04 2.72 -4.50
N PRO A 590 7.48 1.53 -4.21
CA PRO A 590 8.26 0.33 -3.95
C PRO A 590 9.15 -0.10 -5.12
N LEU A 591 8.63 -0.15 -6.35
CA LEU A 591 9.39 -0.62 -7.52
C LEU A 591 10.47 0.37 -7.94
N LEU A 592 10.20 1.68 -7.91
CA LEU A 592 11.21 2.71 -8.15
C LEU A 592 12.32 2.66 -7.11
N SER A 593 11.93 2.58 -5.84
CA SER A 593 12.86 2.45 -4.74
C SER A 593 13.73 1.20 -4.91
N LEU A 594 13.13 0.05 -5.19
CA LEU A 594 13.86 -1.20 -5.43
C LEU A 594 14.79 -1.08 -6.63
N GLY A 595 14.34 -0.45 -7.72
CA GLY A 595 15.14 -0.15 -8.90
C GLY A 595 16.38 0.68 -8.56
N PHE A 596 16.23 1.75 -7.80
CA PHE A 596 17.36 2.55 -7.29
C PHE A 596 18.29 1.73 -6.37
N CYS A 597 17.74 0.87 -5.50
CA CYS A 597 18.53 0.02 -4.63
C CYS A 597 19.39 -0.97 -5.43
N VAL A 598 18.80 -1.59 -6.46
CA VAL A 598 19.49 -2.45 -7.42
C VAL A 598 20.52 -1.62 -8.17
N TYR A 599 20.17 -0.48 -8.78
CA TYR A 599 21.09 0.40 -9.50
C TYR A 599 22.32 0.81 -8.66
N LYS A 600 22.14 1.05 -7.35
CA LYS A 600 23.21 1.46 -6.43
C LYS A 600 24.05 0.32 -5.85
N ARG A 601 23.69 -0.96 -6.04
CA ARG A 601 24.30 -2.14 -5.35
C ARG A 601 24.11 -2.12 -3.84
N ASN A 602 23.04 -1.50 -3.35
CA ASN A 602 22.78 -1.43 -1.91
C ASN A 602 22.09 -2.71 -1.42
N TRP A 603 22.70 -3.88 -1.67
CA TRP A 603 22.09 -5.19 -1.42
C TRP A 603 21.71 -5.42 0.05
N ASN A 604 22.44 -4.83 1.00
CA ASN A 604 22.08 -4.87 2.42
C ASN A 604 20.72 -4.23 2.71
N ASN A 605 20.34 -3.23 1.92
CA ASN A 605 19.09 -2.50 2.09
C ASN A 605 17.89 -3.33 1.60
N LEU A 606 18.10 -4.45 0.87
CA LEU A 606 17.02 -5.36 0.48
C LEU A 606 16.27 -5.93 1.69
N LEU A 607 16.92 -6.06 2.85
CA LEU A 607 16.27 -6.51 4.09
C LEU A 607 15.20 -5.54 4.59
N LEU A 608 15.27 -4.26 4.20
CA LEU A 608 14.24 -3.26 4.53
C LEU A 608 12.95 -3.46 3.74
N TYR A 609 12.99 -4.18 2.62
CA TYR A 609 11.79 -4.51 1.85
C TYR A 609 11.05 -5.75 2.37
N LEU A 610 11.56 -6.49 3.37
CA LEU A 610 10.86 -7.71 3.82
C LEU A 610 9.40 -7.43 4.27
N PRO A 611 9.10 -6.39 5.09
CA PRO A 611 7.72 -6.06 5.40
C PRO A 611 6.91 -5.61 4.17
N VAL A 612 7.54 -4.88 3.25
CA VAL A 612 6.92 -4.42 2.01
C VAL A 612 6.51 -5.60 1.13
N LEU A 613 7.37 -6.61 1.03
CA LEU A 613 7.11 -7.85 0.32
C LEU A 613 5.95 -8.62 0.94
N PHE A 614 5.93 -8.80 2.26
CA PHE A 614 4.83 -9.51 2.92
C PHE A 614 3.51 -8.74 2.85
N MET A 615 3.52 -7.42 2.92
CA MET A 615 2.32 -6.61 2.64
C MET A 615 1.81 -6.85 1.20
N ALA A 616 2.72 -6.88 0.22
CA ALA A 616 2.34 -7.12 -1.19
C ALA A 616 1.80 -8.53 -1.40
N VAL A 617 2.47 -9.56 -0.85
CA VAL A 617 2.03 -10.96 -0.93
C VAL A 617 0.66 -11.12 -0.28
N PHE A 618 0.44 -10.53 0.89
CA PHE A 618 -0.87 -10.62 1.56
C PHE A 618 -1.98 -10.00 0.71
N GLN A 619 -1.72 -8.85 0.08
CA GLN A 619 -2.68 -8.20 -0.81
C GLN A 619 -2.99 -9.04 -2.06
N LEU A 620 -1.99 -9.71 -2.63
CA LEU A 620 -2.16 -10.59 -3.79
C LEU A 620 -2.91 -11.88 -3.47
N LEU A 621 -2.98 -12.27 -2.19
CA LEU A 621 -3.70 -13.45 -1.72
C LEU A 621 -5.11 -13.13 -1.23
N LEU A 622 -5.50 -11.85 -1.14
CA LEU A 622 -6.80 -11.44 -0.64
C LEU A 622 -7.81 -11.39 -1.80
N PRO A 623 -8.86 -12.24 -1.81
CA PRO A 623 -9.86 -12.25 -2.87
C PRO A 623 -10.96 -11.19 -2.62
N ALA A 624 -10.59 -10.04 -2.07
CA ALA A 624 -11.40 -8.85 -1.90
C ALA A 624 -10.50 -7.62 -2.06
N HIS A 625 -10.96 -6.59 -2.79
CA HIS A 625 -10.21 -5.34 -2.96
C HIS A 625 -10.90 -4.20 -2.23
N GLN A 626 -10.18 -3.58 -1.30
CA GLN A 626 -10.53 -2.28 -0.73
C GLN A 626 -9.24 -1.50 -0.41
N VAL A 627 -9.24 -0.20 -0.70
CA VAL A 627 -8.06 0.68 -0.51
C VAL A 627 -7.57 0.71 0.94
N ARG A 628 -8.47 0.49 1.92
CA ARG A 628 -8.08 0.42 3.35
C ARG A 628 -7.08 -0.71 3.66
N TYR A 629 -7.04 -1.77 2.85
CA TYR A 629 -6.15 -2.90 3.09
C TYR A 629 -4.68 -2.61 2.77
N SER A 630 -4.41 -1.57 1.97
CA SER A 630 -3.07 -1.14 1.56
C SER A 630 -2.54 0.07 2.34
N LEU A 631 -3.23 0.54 3.40
CA LEU A 631 -2.79 1.68 4.22
C LEU A 631 -1.36 1.55 4.77
N GLY A 632 -0.89 0.32 5.01
CA GLY A 632 0.50 0.04 5.39
C GLY A 632 1.51 0.62 4.39
N PHE A 633 1.23 0.57 3.09
CA PHE A 633 2.06 1.18 2.05
C PHE A 633 1.99 2.71 2.10
N LEU A 634 0.78 3.28 2.25
CA LEU A 634 0.59 4.73 2.34
C LEU A 634 1.37 5.31 3.51
N PHE A 635 1.24 4.78 4.72
CA PHE A 635 1.87 5.38 5.91
C PHE A 635 3.36 5.04 6.04
N SER A 636 3.88 4.04 5.32
CA SER A 636 5.31 3.74 5.27
C SER A 636 6.02 4.29 4.03
N PHE A 637 5.32 5.04 3.16
CA PHE A 637 5.81 5.46 1.85
C PHE A 637 7.17 6.17 1.91
N ALA A 638 7.39 7.05 2.89
CA ALA A 638 8.62 7.82 3.00
C ALA A 638 9.80 6.91 3.40
N LEU A 639 9.58 5.94 4.29
CA LEU A 639 10.60 4.93 4.61
C LEU A 639 10.97 4.12 3.38
N VAL A 640 9.97 3.63 2.64
CA VAL A 640 10.18 2.83 1.44
C VAL A 640 10.92 3.65 0.38
N ALA A 641 10.49 4.90 0.15
CA ALA A 641 11.11 5.78 -0.83
C ALA A 641 12.60 5.99 -0.54
N VAL A 642 13.01 6.15 0.72
CA VAL A 642 14.39 6.50 1.06
C VAL A 642 15.34 5.30 1.18
N ILE A 643 14.85 4.06 1.09
CA ILE A 643 15.67 2.83 1.21
C ILE A 643 16.98 2.91 0.42
N PRO A 644 17.02 3.36 -0.85
CA PRO A 644 18.23 3.36 -1.66
C PRO A 644 19.34 4.28 -1.14
N TRP A 645 19.01 5.25 -0.29
CA TRP A 645 19.94 6.25 0.24
C TRP A 645 20.39 5.96 1.68
N ILE A 646 19.89 4.88 2.30
CA ILE A 646 20.33 4.47 3.64
C ILE A 646 21.76 3.91 3.55
N SER A 647 22.69 4.53 4.28
CA SER A 647 24.05 4.05 4.42
C SER A 647 24.14 2.97 5.51
N MET A 648 24.40 1.75 5.07
CA MET A 648 24.73 0.63 5.94
C MET A 648 26.18 0.23 5.66
N ASN A 649 26.99 0.01 6.70
CA ASN A 649 28.37 -0.39 6.55
C ASN A 649 28.49 -1.58 5.59
N VAL A 650 29.01 -1.31 4.40
CA VAL A 650 29.58 -2.34 3.54
C VAL A 650 30.79 -2.81 4.31
N GLY A 651 30.80 -4.06 4.76
CA GLY A 651 32.02 -4.66 5.27
C GLY A 651 33.08 -4.48 4.19
N THR A 652 34.05 -3.61 4.44
CA THR A 652 35.28 -3.50 3.68
C THR A 652 35.97 -4.85 3.79
N VAL A 653 35.72 -5.72 2.82
CA VAL A 653 36.61 -6.83 2.53
C VAL A 653 37.81 -6.20 1.83
N LEU A 654 38.87 -6.02 2.62
CA LEU A 654 40.27 -5.89 2.22
C LEU A 654 40.57 -4.82 1.14
N ALA A 655 40.90 -3.61 1.60
CA ALA A 655 41.87 -2.81 0.87
C ALA A 655 43.19 -3.59 0.87
N VAL A 656 43.59 -4.07 -0.30
CA VAL A 656 44.90 -4.64 -0.57
C VAL A 656 45.94 -3.58 -0.21
N SER A 657 46.65 -3.78 0.89
CA SER A 657 47.91 -3.11 1.15
C SER A 657 48.96 -3.70 0.20
N THR A 658 49.17 -3.09 -0.95
CA THR A 658 50.43 -3.23 -1.68
C THR A 658 51.43 -2.24 -1.08
N PRO A 659 52.51 -2.70 -0.42
CA PRO A 659 53.63 -1.82 -0.14
C PRO A 659 54.37 -1.58 -1.45
N SER A 660 54.52 -0.31 -1.79
CA SER A 660 55.33 0.18 -2.90
C SER A 660 56.78 -0.29 -2.74
N THR A 661 57.27 -1.05 -3.70
CA THR A 661 58.69 -1.12 -4.04
C THR A 661 59.11 0.23 -4.61
N ASN A 662 60.01 0.93 -3.93
CA ASN A 662 61.08 1.70 -4.56
C ASN A 662 62.10 2.08 -3.47
N GLY A 663 63.32 1.58 -3.66
CA GLY A 663 64.45 1.87 -2.80
C GLY A 663 64.95 3.30 -2.99
N THR A 664 65.65 3.78 -1.98
CA THR A 664 66.80 4.65 -2.13
C THR A 664 67.65 4.51 -0.88
N ASN A 665 68.94 4.29 -1.12
CA ASN A 665 69.99 4.24 -0.13
C ASN A 665 69.99 5.51 0.72
N ASP A 666 70.16 5.37 2.04
CA ASP A 666 70.99 6.31 2.77
C ASP A 666 71.68 5.64 3.96
N ILE A 667 72.99 5.82 3.94
CA ILE A 667 74.00 5.37 4.88
C ILE A 667 74.09 6.43 5.97
N CYS A 668 73.98 6.05 7.25
CA CYS A 668 74.72 6.73 8.32
C CYS A 668 74.91 5.85 9.57
N PRO A 669 76.08 5.90 10.22
CA PRO A 669 76.53 4.92 11.20
C PRO A 669 76.32 5.35 12.66
N GLY A 670 76.15 4.36 13.53
CA GLY A 670 76.76 4.27 14.86
C GLY A 670 76.46 5.34 15.92
N LYS A 671 75.80 4.93 17.01
CA LYS A 671 76.27 5.19 18.38
C LYS A 671 75.65 4.20 19.38
N LYS A 672 76.54 3.64 20.21
CA LYS A 672 76.34 2.93 21.49
C LYS A 672 75.45 3.79 22.42
N ASP A 673 74.66 3.26 23.35
CA ASP A 673 74.88 2.16 24.31
C ASP A 673 73.66 1.23 24.46
#